data_AF-A0A7G2M8Q6-F1
#
_entry.id   AF-A0A7G2M8Q6-F1
#
_cell.length_a   1.000
_cell.length_b   1.000
_cell.length_c   1.000
_cell.angle_alpha   90.00
_cell.angle_beta   90.00
_cell.angle_gamma   90.00
#
_symmetry.space_group_name_H-M   'P 1'
#
loop_
_entity.id
_entity.type
_entity.pdbx_description
1 polymer ?
#
loop_
_entity_poly.entity_id
_entity_poly.type
_entity_poly.pdbx_seq_one_letter_code
_entity_poly.pdbx_strand_id
1 'polypeptide(L)'
;MQAEKKNLTIVCFAGADRKQEWETGFPGYEMVVTGPELGQKEYSDLLENISSDYVLWVDGQRLEIGAVKVVVSHVMKQEWGKSIGYIATDKRKLWFGAIQNLWTTDSGIIDSPVFFGAKAAFLNAYGGQKLAGNTLRSIGYSLQKVKRIRFCNLEGIDLKKKNMPEKINKGILWGNYSFRIPFQYLISGDFFRYFFRASGKPQRDMVYRMGIILFACFTFLYMPYISRDYGVTGDEFPDHQHTAYVLDYFAKGDTTALFQPKTTLHLYGISMQVVAGAICRWFHIDNYYEARHVVCALNGALGVLFVGLAGLRWGGGLCGFLSILLMFFTPRFFGHSMNNLKDIPFATGYIISLYYTIRLFDFYPRFRIRELLGLVLGIALALGTRSGGLILYPMLFMYAGFFYVGRYGMKEFYKFGKYRQAVGRIVVVLVVVVVLSYILAIALWPFALQKPLSNVLLSLKQFTNYSIGLKTIFDGEQMMSNMLPWKYAPKYLMIAMPLVSLLGFFGYWIYLIVKRKEFTLISYFFLFATIFPVFWVIYKNSNLYGGIRHLLFVMPPLVVIAGRFWQLLLEGIRNKWGKIGVGAVFIAGLSLPAIHMVKNHPNDYVYFNEVVGGLKGAYGDYETDYYYNSLKDAYNWFHKNVDLPKDRKTTIVTNHINILKYYFRADTNVNVIYSRYYEKYAKDWDYAMFANVYINRYQLKNGLFPPQGTIYTPEVDGFPMTAVIKRQGKEELAGFKLEAERKYDQALEVFKAYVEKYPQNEEVLSRIAKLSFLTNNLEQAEAYAKKALALHPSLNEALYMLALTYIQENRLQEAMGAAQAIVNENAFSVDGLYLKALISSKMGNQQEAINQINRALSIRPNHVNSLALGGDILFRYGNYQSAVNIYNRLLQARGDVNDLVRLADCYCRMKAYGKAEQLLKKVEEVQPGFLPAAKVWLRIMIQQENWNGAAALLKQLEPINNDPEIFVLRALYLYGTGKQGEAIQSVNKAMQMDPENLEAAALSKGWQKRAG
;
A
#
# COMPACT_ATOMS: atom_id res chain seq x y z
N MET A 1 55.82 36.54 12.30
CA MET A 1 54.68 36.80 11.41
C MET A 1 53.43 36.98 12.25
N GLN A 2 52.92 38.22 12.29
CA GLN A 2 51.69 38.59 12.97
C GLN A 2 50.53 37.79 12.39
N ALA A 3 49.98 36.87 13.18
CA ALA A 3 48.72 36.23 12.85
C ALA A 3 47.64 37.33 12.75
N GLU A 4 46.91 37.39 11.63
CA GLU A 4 45.69 38.19 11.51
C GLU A 4 44.86 38.02 12.78
N LYS A 5 44.78 39.08 13.60
CA LYS A 5 43.85 39.10 14.74
C LYS A 5 42.46 38.93 14.13
N LYS A 6 41.85 37.75 14.30
CA LYS A 6 40.41 37.56 13.98
C LYS A 6 39.63 38.74 14.56
N ASN A 7 38.78 39.35 13.75
CA ASN A 7 37.89 40.43 14.16
C ASN A 7 36.98 39.90 15.27
N LEU A 8 37.25 40.30 16.52
CA LEU A 8 36.62 39.76 17.74
C LEU A 8 36.13 40.92 18.62
N THR A 9 34.85 40.88 18.95
CA THR A 9 34.25 41.75 19.98
C THR A 9 34.03 40.97 21.26
N ILE A 10 34.46 41.54 22.38
CA ILE A 10 34.20 41.00 23.72
C ILE A 10 33.02 41.77 24.30
N VAL A 11 31.97 41.05 24.66
CA VAL A 11 30.78 41.60 25.33
C VAL A 11 30.80 41.09 26.76
N CYS A 12 31.01 42.01 27.70
CA CYS A 12 31.11 41.70 29.12
C CYS A 12 29.89 42.21 29.88
N PHE A 13 29.27 41.33 30.65
CA PHE A 13 28.22 41.65 31.60
C PHE A 13 28.83 41.92 32.97
N ALA A 14 29.07 43.19 33.31
CA ALA A 14 29.72 43.60 34.56
C ALA A 14 28.95 44.75 35.24
N GLY A 15 29.09 44.86 36.56
CA GLY A 15 28.56 45.99 37.33
C GLY A 15 29.29 47.29 37.02
N ALA A 16 28.68 48.43 37.38
CA ALA A 16 29.25 49.76 37.14
C ALA A 16 30.61 49.95 37.84
N ASP A 17 30.81 49.28 38.97
CA ASP A 17 32.03 49.22 39.79
C ASP A 17 33.23 48.60 39.07
N ARG A 18 33.01 47.69 38.12
CA ARG A 18 34.07 47.01 37.35
C ARG A 18 34.19 47.49 35.91
N LYS A 19 33.36 48.45 35.48
CA LYS A 19 33.28 48.88 34.07
C LYS A 19 34.63 49.35 33.51
N GLN A 20 35.33 50.20 34.26
CA GLN A 20 36.62 50.76 33.87
C GLN A 20 37.74 49.71 33.82
N GLU A 21 37.67 48.70 34.69
CA GLU A 21 38.57 47.53 34.71
C GLU A 21 38.47 46.75 33.38
N TRP A 22 37.26 46.51 32.90
CA TRP A 22 37.00 45.77 31.66
C TRP A 22 37.27 46.57 30.39
N GLU A 23 36.99 47.87 30.38
CA GLU A 23 37.27 48.76 29.23
C GLU A 23 38.78 48.91 28.97
N THR A 24 39.61 48.88 30.01
CA THR A 24 41.07 49.01 29.88
C THR A 24 41.81 47.66 29.78
N GLY A 25 41.16 46.55 30.17
CA GLY A 25 41.81 45.24 30.32
C GLY A 25 42.16 44.50 29.01
N PHE A 26 41.58 44.90 27.87
CA PHE A 26 41.75 44.26 26.55
C PHE A 26 42.14 45.25 25.44
N PRO A 27 43.36 45.83 25.50
CA PRO A 27 43.82 46.78 24.50
C PRO A 27 43.88 46.14 23.10
N GLY A 28 43.24 46.79 22.12
CA GLY A 28 43.22 46.37 20.73
C GLY A 28 42.17 45.31 20.37
N TYR A 29 41.09 45.19 21.15
CA TYR A 29 39.85 44.49 20.81
C TYR A 29 38.65 45.43 20.97
N GLU A 30 37.58 45.23 20.20
CA GLU A 30 36.32 45.93 20.40
C GLU A 30 35.67 45.41 21.70
N MET A 31 35.41 46.29 22.66
CA MET A 31 34.90 45.94 24.00
C MET A 31 33.56 46.64 24.25
N VAL A 32 32.54 45.85 24.59
CA VAL A 32 31.22 46.37 25.01
C VAL A 32 30.95 45.91 26.44
N VAL A 33 30.86 46.85 27.38
CA VAL A 33 30.45 46.57 28.76
C VAL A 33 29.00 47.01 28.96
N THR A 34 28.15 46.06 29.38
CA THR A 34 26.72 46.31 29.59
C THR A 34 26.23 45.66 30.89
N GLY A 35 25.05 46.07 31.37
CA GLY A 35 24.40 45.49 32.54
C GLY A 35 23.98 44.03 32.32
N PRO A 36 23.78 43.23 33.38
CA PRO A 36 23.60 41.78 33.30
C PRO A 36 22.34 41.32 32.55
N GLU A 37 21.37 42.21 32.36
CA GLU A 37 20.04 41.93 31.84
C GLU A 37 19.75 42.77 30.59
N LEU A 38 19.60 42.10 29.44
CA LEU A 38 19.17 42.75 28.20
C LEU A 38 17.76 42.32 27.81
N GLY A 39 16.96 43.25 27.31
CA GLY A 39 15.77 42.94 26.53
C GLY A 39 16.13 42.25 25.21
N GLN A 40 15.20 41.50 24.61
CA GLN A 40 15.48 40.82 23.32
C GLN A 40 15.77 41.81 22.18
N LYS A 41 15.13 42.99 22.20
CA LYS A 41 15.38 44.04 21.21
C LYS A 41 16.79 44.62 21.38
N GLU A 42 17.16 45.00 22.60
CA GLU A 42 18.51 45.47 22.95
C GLU A 42 19.59 44.45 22.59
N TYR A 43 19.36 43.16 22.89
CA TYR A 43 20.25 42.08 22.48
C TYR A 43 20.45 42.02 20.96
N SER A 44 19.38 42.18 20.18
CA SER A 44 19.43 42.14 18.72
C SER A 44 20.14 43.36 18.16
N ASP A 45 19.80 44.56 18.66
CA ASP A 45 20.38 45.84 18.24
C ASP A 45 21.89 45.87 18.57
N LEU A 46 22.27 45.39 19.77
CA LEU A 46 23.68 45.25 20.15
C LEU A 46 24.43 44.34 19.19
N LEU A 47 23.89 43.16 18.91
CA LEU A 47 24.52 42.21 17.98
C LEU A 47 24.63 42.77 16.56
N GLU A 48 23.60 43.47 16.07
CA GLU A 48 23.61 44.07 14.73
C GLU A 48 24.71 45.13 14.60
N ASN A 49 24.93 45.95 15.64
CA ASN A 49 25.94 47.01 15.68
C ASN A 49 27.39 46.51 15.81
N ILE A 50 27.62 45.30 16.30
CA ILE A 50 28.96 44.72 16.43
C ILE A 50 29.62 44.57 15.05
N SER A 51 30.80 45.16 14.86
CA SER A 51 31.52 45.11 13.56
C SER A 51 32.24 43.78 13.32
N SER A 52 32.55 43.04 14.39
CA SER A 52 33.29 41.78 14.35
C SER A 52 32.48 40.57 13.89
N ASP A 53 33.15 39.63 13.21
CA ASP A 53 32.58 38.34 12.79
C ASP A 53 32.41 37.37 13.96
N TYR A 54 33.25 37.49 14.99
CA TYR A 54 33.23 36.67 16.19
C TYR A 54 32.88 37.49 17.43
N VAL A 55 32.14 36.87 18.33
CA VAL A 55 31.70 37.47 19.59
C VAL A 55 32.07 36.55 20.74
N LEU A 56 32.69 37.12 21.77
CA LEU A 56 32.94 36.48 23.06
C LEU A 56 32.03 37.11 24.12
N TRP A 57 31.01 36.38 24.54
CA TRP A 57 30.13 36.77 25.64
C TRP A 57 30.71 36.30 26.96
N VAL A 58 30.83 37.21 27.93
CA VAL A 58 31.51 36.96 29.21
C VAL A 58 30.64 37.42 30.36
N ASP A 59 30.52 36.56 31.37
CA ASP A 59 29.99 36.92 32.68
C ASP A 59 31.09 37.58 33.53
N GLY A 60 31.15 38.91 33.51
CA GLY A 60 32.16 39.69 34.23
C GLY A 60 31.99 39.70 35.75
N GLN A 61 30.87 39.19 36.27
CA GLN A 61 30.66 38.98 37.70
C GLN A 61 31.25 37.64 38.16
N ARG A 62 31.19 36.59 37.33
CA ARG A 62 31.69 35.25 37.67
C ARG A 62 33.15 35.01 37.30
N LEU A 63 33.67 35.73 36.31
CA LEU A 63 35.04 35.57 35.81
C LEU A 63 35.89 36.82 36.02
N GLU A 64 37.16 36.60 36.35
CA GLU A 64 38.18 37.64 36.37
C GLU A 64 38.81 37.83 34.99
N ILE A 65 39.31 39.03 34.70
CA ILE A 65 39.95 39.39 33.42
C ILE A 65 41.07 38.40 33.05
N GLY A 66 41.86 37.94 34.04
CA GLY A 66 42.94 36.97 33.81
C GLY A 66 42.45 35.65 33.22
N ALA A 67 41.35 35.10 33.72
CA ALA A 67 40.76 33.87 33.20
C ALA A 67 40.25 34.05 31.76
N VAL A 68 39.68 35.21 31.46
CA VAL A 68 39.19 35.54 30.10
C VAL A 68 40.33 35.75 29.12
N LYS A 69 41.48 36.29 29.53
CA LYS A 69 42.69 36.34 28.68
C LYS A 69 43.14 34.94 28.25
N VAL A 70 43.05 33.95 29.14
CA VAL A 70 43.32 32.54 28.81
C VAL A 70 42.31 32.02 27.79
N VAL A 71 41.00 32.27 27.99
CA VAL A 71 39.95 31.91 27.02
C VAL A 71 40.27 32.49 25.64
N VAL A 72 40.54 33.81 25.56
CA VAL A 72 40.85 34.51 24.31
C VAL A 72 42.05 33.85 23.62
N SER A 73 43.12 33.56 24.35
CA SER A 73 44.30 32.89 23.80
C SER A 73 43.98 31.50 23.23
N HIS A 74 43.05 30.77 23.84
CA HIS A 74 42.67 29.42 23.44
C HIS A 74 41.75 29.43 22.20
N VAL A 75 40.73 30.29 22.20
CA VAL A 75 39.78 30.38 21.07
C VAL A 75 40.46 30.94 19.81
N MET A 76 41.43 31.85 19.96
CA MET A 76 42.14 32.41 18.80
C MET A 76 43.02 31.38 18.08
N LYS A 77 43.58 30.40 18.80
CA LYS A 77 44.42 29.32 18.26
C LYS A 77 43.66 28.23 17.49
N GLN A 78 42.33 28.21 17.55
CA GLN A 78 41.49 27.16 16.93
C GLN A 78 40.60 27.71 15.81
N GLU A 79 40.23 26.87 14.84
CA GLU A 79 39.19 27.19 13.86
C GLU A 79 37.81 26.80 14.39
N TRP A 80 36.86 27.75 14.39
CA TRP A 80 35.58 27.58 15.06
C TRP A 80 34.40 27.33 14.13
N GLY A 81 34.45 27.79 12.88
CA GLY A 81 33.35 27.64 11.92
C GLY A 81 32.01 28.09 12.53
N LYS A 82 31.03 27.17 12.59
CA LYS A 82 29.70 27.39 13.22
C LYS A 82 29.58 26.85 14.66
N SER A 83 30.70 26.52 15.29
CA SER A 83 30.73 25.96 16.64
C SER A 83 30.65 27.08 17.67
N ILE A 84 30.01 26.77 18.80
CA ILE A 84 29.94 27.63 19.97
C ILE A 84 30.83 27.06 21.07
N GLY A 85 31.81 27.84 21.49
CA GLY A 85 32.65 27.54 22.65
C GLY A 85 31.89 27.84 23.93
N TYR A 86 31.97 26.93 24.88
CA TYR A 86 31.42 27.11 26.23
C TYR A 86 32.34 26.44 27.24
N ILE A 87 32.22 26.81 28.51
CA ILE A 87 32.91 26.15 29.62
C ILE A 87 31.89 25.34 30.40
N ALA A 88 32.07 24.01 30.44
CA ALA A 88 31.22 23.10 31.19
C ALA A 88 31.68 22.99 32.66
N THR A 89 30.71 22.98 33.58
CA THR A 89 30.95 22.92 35.04
C THR A 89 30.96 21.49 35.62
N ASP A 90 30.43 20.48 34.91
CA ASP A 90 30.29 19.09 35.40
C ASP A 90 30.99 18.06 34.48
N LYS A 91 31.89 17.23 35.03
CA LYS A 91 32.39 16.01 34.36
C LYS A 91 31.44 14.83 34.66
N ARG A 92 30.53 14.49 33.74
CA ARG A 92 29.68 13.29 33.88
C ARG A 92 30.30 12.06 33.21
N LYS A 93 30.56 11.00 34.00
CA LYS A 93 30.96 9.68 33.51
C LYS A 93 29.74 8.73 33.52
N LEU A 94 29.57 7.96 32.45
CA LEU A 94 28.61 6.86 32.33
C LEU A 94 29.36 5.55 32.12
N TRP A 95 28.71 4.46 32.50
CA TRP A 95 29.26 3.10 32.51
C TRP A 95 29.66 2.60 31.10
N PHE A 96 28.98 3.08 30.05
CA PHE A 96 29.43 2.99 28.65
C PHE A 96 29.94 4.35 28.19
N GLY A 97 31.26 4.56 28.12
CA GLY A 97 31.88 5.86 27.84
C GLY A 97 31.47 6.56 26.52
N ALA A 98 30.71 5.89 25.65
CA ALA A 98 30.16 6.43 24.40
C ALA A 98 28.70 6.92 24.51
N ILE A 99 27.96 6.56 25.57
CA ILE A 99 26.54 6.86 25.73
C ILE A 99 26.37 7.96 26.79
N GLN A 100 25.50 8.92 26.52
CA GLN A 100 25.07 9.96 27.46
C GLN A 100 23.60 9.81 27.86
N ASN A 101 23.36 9.80 29.17
CA ASN A 101 22.03 9.81 29.75
C ASN A 101 21.60 11.27 29.98
N LEU A 102 20.99 11.86 28.96
CA LEU A 102 20.45 13.22 29.00
C LEU A 102 18.99 13.19 28.56
N TRP A 103 18.08 13.23 29.53
CA TRP A 103 16.65 13.38 29.30
C TRP A 103 16.26 14.82 28.91
N THR A 104 17.11 15.82 29.21
CA THR A 104 16.82 17.26 29.07
C THR A 104 18.01 18.08 28.57
N THR A 105 17.79 19.39 28.32
CA THR A 105 18.79 20.41 27.95
C THR A 105 20.03 20.36 28.86
N ASP A 106 21.24 20.57 28.32
CA ASP A 106 22.49 20.45 29.07
C ASP A 106 22.68 21.65 30.00
N SER A 107 22.76 21.39 31.31
CA SER A 107 22.95 22.43 32.34
C SER A 107 24.36 23.04 32.29
N GLY A 108 25.38 22.26 31.90
CA GLY A 108 26.74 22.78 31.77
C GLY A 108 26.86 23.81 30.64
N ILE A 109 25.99 23.73 29.63
CA ILE A 109 25.85 24.77 28.60
C ILE A 109 25.03 25.94 29.13
N ILE A 110 23.85 25.72 29.73
CA ILE A 110 22.98 26.80 30.22
C ILE A 110 23.71 27.71 31.21
N ASP A 111 24.43 27.12 32.16
CA ASP A 111 25.10 27.84 33.24
C ASP A 111 26.52 28.29 32.87
N SER A 112 26.91 28.18 31.60
CA SER A 112 28.25 28.57 31.17
C SER A 112 28.47 30.07 31.40
N PRO A 113 29.62 30.48 31.98
CA PRO A 113 29.97 31.89 32.14
C PRO A 113 30.51 32.52 30.85
N VAL A 114 30.71 31.73 29.80
CA VAL A 114 31.30 32.19 28.55
C VAL A 114 30.63 31.54 27.36
N PHE A 115 30.35 32.33 26.33
CA PHE A 115 30.06 31.82 24.99
C PHE A 115 30.94 32.49 23.94
N PHE A 116 31.63 31.68 23.13
CA PHE A 116 32.41 32.17 22.00
C PHE A 116 31.85 31.62 20.69
N GLY A 117 31.76 32.44 19.65
CA GLY A 117 31.43 31.94 18.32
C GLY A 117 31.14 33.04 17.31
N ALA A 118 30.73 32.64 16.11
CA ALA A 118 30.39 33.57 15.05
C ALA A 118 29.12 34.38 15.40
N LYS A 119 29.12 35.69 15.13
CA LYS A 119 27.97 36.61 15.28
C LYS A 119 26.68 36.02 14.68
N ALA A 120 26.78 35.41 13.50
CA ALA A 120 25.66 34.78 12.82
C ALA A 120 24.96 33.67 13.61
N ALA A 121 25.66 32.96 14.49
CA ALA A 121 25.05 31.92 15.34
C ALA A 121 24.19 32.56 16.44
N PHE A 122 24.68 33.64 17.06
CA PHE A 122 24.00 34.37 18.12
C PHE A 122 22.77 35.14 17.60
N LEU A 123 22.78 35.64 16.36
CA LEU A 123 21.60 36.25 15.73
C LEU A 123 20.38 35.31 15.62
N ASN A 124 20.57 34.00 15.76
CA ASN A 124 19.46 33.04 15.79
C ASN A 124 18.99 32.69 17.21
N ALA A 125 19.66 33.19 18.25
CA ALA A 125 19.33 32.93 19.64
C ALA A 125 18.43 34.02 20.23
N TYR A 126 17.61 33.64 21.20
CA TYR A 126 16.91 34.55 22.07
C TYR A 126 17.82 34.88 23.27
N GLY A 127 18.28 36.12 23.35
CA GLY A 127 19.12 36.63 24.44
C GLY A 127 18.34 37.39 25.51
N GLY A 128 17.05 37.65 25.32
CA GLY A 128 16.27 38.44 26.27
C GLY A 128 16.17 37.82 27.68
N GLN A 129 16.33 38.64 28.71
CA GLN A 129 16.27 38.21 30.12
C GLN A 129 14.97 37.49 30.52
N LYS A 130 13.84 37.77 29.84
CA LYS A 130 12.53 37.11 30.09
C LYS A 130 12.56 35.58 30.01
N LEU A 131 13.57 34.98 29.36
CA LEU A 131 13.68 33.52 29.25
C LEU A 131 14.22 32.88 30.52
N ALA A 132 15.37 33.36 31.02
CA ALA A 132 16.11 32.71 32.11
C ALA A 132 16.54 33.66 33.26
N GLY A 133 16.03 34.90 33.29
CA GLY A 133 16.44 35.95 34.23
C GLY A 133 17.82 36.53 33.96
N ASN A 134 18.61 35.93 33.06
CA ASN A 134 19.96 36.37 32.71
C ASN A 134 20.18 36.16 31.20
N THR A 135 20.88 37.10 30.57
CA THR A 135 21.13 37.13 29.12
C THR A 135 21.93 35.91 28.66
N LEU A 136 23.04 35.57 29.32
CA LEU A 136 23.89 34.42 28.96
C LEU A 136 23.15 33.09 29.10
N ARG A 137 22.38 32.93 30.18
CA ARG A 137 21.54 31.73 30.37
C ARG A 137 20.49 31.59 29.28
N SER A 138 19.90 32.72 28.87
CA SER A 138 18.91 32.77 27.79
C SER A 138 19.53 32.38 26.45
N ILE A 139 20.71 32.94 26.14
CA ILE A 139 21.53 32.56 24.97
C ILE A 139 21.85 31.06 25.01
N GLY A 140 22.38 30.56 26.13
CA GLY A 140 22.78 29.17 26.32
C GLY A 140 21.63 28.18 26.16
N TYR A 141 20.45 28.50 26.69
CA TYR A 141 19.25 27.69 26.49
C TYR A 141 18.76 27.78 25.04
N SER A 142 18.68 28.98 24.47
CA SER A 142 18.16 29.19 23.11
C SER A 142 19.05 28.55 22.05
N LEU A 143 20.37 28.69 22.12
CA LEU A 143 21.31 28.11 21.16
C LEU A 143 21.20 26.59 21.12
N GLN A 144 20.85 25.93 22.23
CA GLN A 144 20.60 24.49 22.27
C GLN A 144 19.30 24.07 21.56
N LYS A 145 18.41 25.02 21.25
CA LYS A 145 17.19 24.82 20.45
C LYS A 145 17.39 25.23 18.99
N VAL A 146 18.36 26.11 18.72
CA VAL A 146 18.69 26.60 17.39
C VAL A 146 19.44 25.53 16.58
N LYS A 147 19.21 25.54 15.27
CA LYS A 147 19.66 24.52 14.32
C LYS A 147 21.19 24.56 14.09
N ARG A 148 21.80 23.36 13.96
CA ARG A 148 23.19 23.14 13.49
C ARG A 148 24.30 23.80 14.34
N ILE A 149 24.05 24.08 15.61
CA ILE A 149 25.08 24.57 16.52
C ILE A 149 25.78 23.37 17.17
N ARG A 150 27.10 23.31 16.97
CA ARG A 150 27.96 22.37 17.68
C ARG A 150 28.51 23.09 18.91
N PHE A 151 28.33 22.51 20.08
CA PHE A 151 28.94 23.02 21.30
C PHE A 151 30.29 22.34 21.52
N CYS A 152 31.33 23.14 21.72
CA CYS A 152 32.68 22.68 22.03
C CYS A 152 33.05 23.14 23.43
N ASN A 153 33.35 22.18 24.31
CA ASN A 153 33.82 22.49 25.65
C ASN A 153 35.26 23.02 25.58
N LEU A 154 35.48 24.19 26.18
CA LEU A 154 36.79 24.80 26.35
C LEU A 154 37.47 24.18 27.57
N GLU A 155 38.13 23.03 27.37
CA GLU A 155 38.82 22.31 28.45
C GLU A 155 40.04 23.09 28.98
N GLY A 156 40.32 22.97 30.29
CA GLY A 156 41.51 23.54 30.93
C GLY A 156 41.30 24.84 31.72
N ILE A 157 40.05 25.29 31.89
CA ILE A 157 39.70 26.48 32.68
C ILE A 157 38.88 26.02 33.89
N ASP A 158 39.51 26.00 35.07
CA ASP A 158 38.88 25.49 36.28
C ASP A 158 38.01 26.57 36.93
N LEU A 159 36.70 26.34 36.95
CA LEU A 159 35.75 27.27 37.57
C LEU A 159 35.64 26.96 39.06
N LYS A 160 35.95 27.94 39.92
CA LYS A 160 35.75 27.81 41.36
C LYS A 160 34.26 27.55 41.66
N LYS A 161 33.94 26.46 42.37
CA LYS A 161 32.57 26.07 42.75
C LYS A 161 31.77 27.16 43.48
N LYS A 162 32.44 28.11 44.12
CA LYS A 162 31.84 29.18 44.96
C LYS A 162 31.03 30.21 44.17
N ASN A 163 31.25 30.33 42.85
CA ASN A 163 30.61 31.33 41.98
C ASN A 163 29.60 30.71 41.00
N MET A 164 29.06 29.53 41.30
CA MET A 164 28.06 28.89 40.44
C MET A 164 26.67 29.48 40.68
N PRO A 165 25.94 29.85 39.62
CA PRO A 165 24.61 30.41 39.76
C PRO A 165 23.60 29.32 40.18
N GLU A 166 22.54 29.68 40.89
CA GLU A 166 21.53 28.73 41.36
C GLU A 166 20.92 27.92 40.22
N LYS A 167 20.71 26.61 40.42
CA LYS A 167 20.12 25.76 39.40
C LYS A 167 18.71 26.24 39.06
N ILE A 168 18.52 26.69 37.82
CA ILE A 168 17.19 27.06 37.32
C ILE A 168 16.36 25.81 37.02
N ASN A 169 15.08 25.87 37.36
CA ASN A 169 14.10 24.87 36.98
C ASN A 169 13.94 24.82 35.44
N LYS A 170 14.35 23.70 34.84
CA LYS A 170 14.27 23.49 33.38
C LYS A 170 12.84 23.52 32.84
N GLY A 171 11.84 23.19 33.67
CA GLY A 171 10.43 23.28 33.32
C GLY A 171 9.99 24.73 33.07
N ILE A 172 10.47 25.67 33.89
CA ILE A 172 10.21 27.11 33.71
C ILE A 172 10.84 27.61 32.41
N LEU A 173 12.11 27.25 32.13
CA LEU A 173 12.77 27.61 30.87
C LEU A 173 12.02 27.08 29.66
N TRP A 174 11.58 25.82 29.72
CA TRP A 174 10.79 25.21 28.65
C TRP A 174 9.43 25.90 28.48
N GLY A 175 8.72 26.19 29.57
CA GLY A 175 7.45 26.93 29.54
C GLY A 175 7.60 28.35 28.98
N ASN A 176 8.66 29.05 29.38
CA ASN A 176 8.98 30.37 28.86
C ASN A 176 9.30 30.35 27.36
N TYR A 177 10.19 29.45 26.93
CA TYR A 177 10.63 29.33 25.54
C TYR A 177 9.53 28.84 24.60
N SER A 178 8.73 27.88 25.05
CA SER A 178 7.77 27.17 24.19
C SER A 178 6.39 27.81 24.19
N PHE A 179 6.00 28.53 25.24
CA PHE A 179 4.66 29.13 25.36
C PHE A 179 4.70 30.61 25.73
N ARG A 180 5.26 30.99 26.87
CA ARG A 180 5.10 32.36 27.40
C ARG A 180 5.62 33.44 26.44
N ILE A 181 6.86 33.32 26.00
CA ILE A 181 7.50 34.28 25.08
C ILE A 181 6.84 34.27 23.71
N PRO A 182 6.68 33.11 23.01
CA PRO A 182 6.05 33.10 21.70
C PRO A 182 4.58 33.58 21.74
N PHE A 183 3.82 33.24 22.78
CA PHE A 183 2.44 33.70 22.94
C PHE A 183 2.36 35.22 23.13
N GLN A 184 3.20 35.80 24.01
CA GLN A 184 3.30 37.25 24.17
C GLN A 184 3.67 37.95 22.86
N TYR A 185 4.62 37.38 22.11
CA TYR A 185 5.07 37.91 20.82
C TYR A 185 4.00 37.83 19.72
N LEU A 186 3.16 36.78 19.75
CA LEU A 186 2.06 36.61 18.82
C LEU A 186 0.93 37.62 19.09
N ILE A 187 0.51 37.76 20.36
CA ILE A 187 -0.62 38.62 20.75
C ILE A 187 -0.29 40.11 20.71
N SER A 188 0.97 40.51 20.94
CA SER A 188 1.35 41.93 20.85
C SER A 188 1.25 42.51 19.42
N GLY A 189 0.95 41.68 18.41
CA GLY A 189 0.98 42.07 17.00
C GLY A 189 2.39 42.19 16.41
N ASP A 190 3.43 42.07 17.25
CA ASP A 190 4.82 42.15 16.83
C ASP A 190 5.19 41.01 15.89
N PHE A 191 4.62 39.82 16.07
CA PHE A 191 4.79 38.72 15.13
C PHE A 191 4.47 39.12 13.69
N PHE A 192 3.36 39.84 13.46
CA PHE A 192 2.94 40.27 12.13
C PHE A 192 3.74 41.50 11.65
N ARG A 193 4.06 42.45 12.54
CA ARG A 193 4.89 43.62 12.21
C ARG A 193 6.31 43.24 11.80
N TYR A 194 6.90 42.28 12.52
CA TYR A 194 8.27 41.81 12.31
C TYR A 194 8.33 40.49 11.52
N PHE A 195 7.23 40.05 10.89
CA PHE A 195 7.11 38.74 10.25
C PHE A 195 8.26 38.45 9.27
N PHE A 196 8.76 39.47 8.57
CA PHE A 196 9.87 39.36 7.60
C PHE A 196 11.19 40.01 8.01
N ARG A 197 11.30 40.61 9.21
CA ARG A 197 12.52 41.28 9.68
C ARG A 197 13.51 40.30 10.32
N ALA A 198 14.82 40.57 10.24
CA ALA A 198 15.85 39.67 10.80
C ALA A 198 15.77 39.58 12.34
N SER A 199 15.62 40.71 13.02
CA SER A 199 15.58 40.84 14.49
C SER A 199 14.47 40.04 15.20
N GLY A 200 13.38 39.68 14.50
CA GLY A 200 12.30 38.84 15.04
C GLY A 200 12.48 37.34 14.84
N LYS A 201 13.56 36.89 14.20
CA LYS A 201 13.74 35.50 13.76
C LYS A 201 13.69 34.48 14.92
N PRO A 202 14.35 34.68 16.06
CA PRO A 202 14.28 33.74 17.18
C PRO A 202 12.87 33.60 17.75
N GLN A 203 12.14 34.71 17.93
CA GLN A 203 10.77 34.68 18.43
C GLN A 203 9.81 34.03 17.42
N ARG A 204 9.98 34.25 16.11
CA ARG A 204 9.20 33.54 15.09
C ARG A 204 9.44 32.04 15.13
N ASP A 205 10.70 31.60 15.27
CA ASP A 205 11.02 30.17 15.40
C ASP A 205 10.35 29.55 16.65
N MET A 206 10.33 30.28 17.77
CA MET A 206 9.58 29.89 18.97
C MET A 206 8.07 29.77 18.68
N VAL A 207 7.47 30.73 17.95
CA VAL A 207 6.04 30.69 17.58
C VAL A 207 5.74 29.47 16.69
N TYR A 208 6.58 29.17 15.70
CA TYR A 208 6.37 27.98 14.87
C TYR A 208 6.48 26.68 15.68
N ARG A 209 7.40 26.60 16.65
CA ARG A 209 7.48 25.45 17.57
C ARG A 209 6.26 25.33 18.47
N MET A 210 5.78 26.45 19.00
CA MET A 210 4.52 26.52 19.75
C MET A 210 3.37 26.01 18.87
N GLY A 211 3.30 26.45 17.61
CA GLY A 211 2.33 26.00 16.61
C GLY A 211 2.40 24.48 16.37
N ILE A 212 3.59 23.89 16.25
CA ILE A 212 3.75 22.43 16.14
C ILE A 212 3.19 21.72 17.38
N ILE A 213 3.48 22.21 18.59
CA ILE A 213 2.99 21.60 19.83
C ILE A 213 1.47 21.70 19.92
N LEU A 214 0.90 22.89 19.72
CA LEU A 214 -0.54 23.11 19.77
C LEU A 214 -1.27 22.28 18.71
N PHE A 215 -0.73 22.25 17.49
CA PHE A 215 -1.31 21.45 16.42
C PHE A 215 -1.19 19.96 16.69
N ALA A 216 -0.07 19.48 17.26
CA ALA A 216 0.06 18.10 17.70
C ALA A 216 -1.00 17.76 18.77
N CYS A 217 -1.15 18.59 19.80
CA CYS A 217 -2.20 18.43 20.81
C CYS A 217 -3.60 18.37 20.16
N PHE A 218 -3.88 19.25 19.20
CA PHE A 218 -5.10 19.17 18.41
C PHE A 218 -5.23 17.83 17.69
N THR A 219 -4.21 17.35 16.96
CA THR A 219 -4.29 16.05 16.25
C THR A 219 -4.52 14.86 17.18
N PHE A 220 -3.89 14.84 18.37
CA PHE A 220 -4.04 13.77 19.36
C PHE A 220 -5.42 13.76 20.04
N LEU A 221 -6.19 14.86 19.96
CA LEU A 221 -7.56 14.94 20.46
C LEU A 221 -8.58 14.74 19.32
N TYR A 222 -8.37 15.44 18.21
CA TYR A 222 -9.28 15.48 17.08
C TYR A 222 -9.34 14.15 16.34
N MET A 223 -8.20 13.59 15.92
CA MET A 223 -8.19 12.36 15.11
C MET A 223 -8.87 11.18 15.83
N PRO A 224 -8.58 10.89 17.12
CA PRO A 224 -9.29 9.81 17.81
C PRO A 224 -10.78 10.07 17.99
N TYR A 225 -11.19 11.34 18.19
CA TYR A 225 -12.60 11.70 18.31
C TYR A 225 -13.38 11.40 17.01
N ILE A 226 -12.89 11.87 15.87
CA ILE A 226 -13.55 11.67 14.57
C ILE A 226 -13.35 10.26 13.98
N SER A 227 -12.37 9.50 14.48
CA SER A 227 -12.11 8.14 13.97
C SER A 227 -13.34 7.24 14.07
N ARG A 228 -14.25 7.54 15.00
CA ARG A 228 -15.53 6.86 15.20
C ARG A 228 -16.53 7.09 14.09
N ASP A 229 -16.32 8.06 13.20
CA ASP A 229 -17.19 8.28 12.05
C ASP A 229 -16.87 7.30 10.91
N TYR A 230 -15.64 6.78 10.87
CA TYR A 230 -15.16 5.92 9.78
C TYR A 230 -15.77 4.51 9.84
N GLY A 231 -15.88 3.90 8.67
CA GLY A 231 -16.41 2.57 8.47
C GLY A 231 -15.46 1.45 8.88
N VAL A 232 -16.02 0.30 9.25
CA VAL A 232 -15.28 -0.94 9.47
C VAL A 232 -14.90 -1.48 8.11
N THR A 233 -13.64 -1.83 7.95
CA THR A 233 -13.12 -2.26 6.65
C THR A 233 -13.03 -3.78 6.52
N GLY A 234 -12.96 -4.27 5.26
CA GLY A 234 -12.87 -5.70 4.98
C GLY A 234 -11.64 -6.39 5.58
N ASP A 235 -10.55 -5.64 5.80
CA ASP A 235 -9.31 -6.18 6.36
C ASP A 235 -9.37 -6.39 7.88
N GLU A 236 -10.34 -5.79 8.58
CA GLU A 236 -10.37 -5.79 10.05
C GLU A 236 -10.90 -7.10 10.64
N PHE A 237 -11.78 -7.82 9.94
CA PHE A 237 -12.35 -9.08 10.45
C PHE A 237 -11.31 -10.19 10.57
N PRO A 238 -10.53 -10.52 9.50
CA PRO A 238 -9.48 -11.51 9.60
C PRO A 238 -8.41 -11.10 10.63
N ASP A 239 -8.11 -9.80 10.71
CA ASP A 239 -7.17 -9.25 11.69
C ASP A 239 -7.65 -9.43 13.14
N HIS A 240 -8.92 -9.13 13.41
CA HIS A 240 -9.52 -9.27 14.74
C HIS A 240 -9.43 -10.74 15.21
N GLN A 241 -9.83 -11.67 14.34
CA GLN A 241 -9.75 -13.10 14.62
C GLN A 241 -8.30 -13.55 14.87
N HIS A 242 -7.35 -13.12 14.04
CA HIS A 242 -5.95 -13.47 14.26
C HIS A 242 -5.38 -12.85 15.54
N THR A 243 -5.78 -11.63 15.88
CA THR A 243 -5.40 -10.96 17.13
C THR A 243 -5.82 -11.77 18.35
N ALA A 244 -7.05 -12.31 18.34
CA ALA A 244 -7.53 -13.19 19.40
C ALA A 244 -6.64 -14.43 19.55
N TYR A 245 -6.25 -15.08 18.44
CA TYR A 245 -5.33 -16.22 18.46
C TYR A 245 -3.97 -15.87 19.04
N VAL A 246 -3.42 -14.70 18.73
CA VAL A 246 -2.12 -14.28 19.28
C VAL A 246 -2.21 -13.99 20.77
N LEU A 247 -3.29 -13.35 21.23
CA LEU A 247 -3.50 -13.13 22.67
C LEU A 247 -3.67 -14.46 23.43
N ASP A 248 -4.40 -15.42 22.86
CA ASP A 248 -4.57 -16.75 23.47
C ASP A 248 -3.29 -17.62 23.38
N TYR A 249 -2.43 -17.42 22.38
CA TYR A 249 -1.08 -18.01 22.36
C TYR A 249 -0.29 -17.58 23.60
N PHE A 250 -0.26 -16.28 23.92
CA PHE A 250 0.49 -15.78 25.09
C PHE A 250 -0.20 -16.07 26.42
N ALA A 251 -1.54 -16.08 26.46
CA ALA A 251 -2.29 -16.27 27.70
C ALA A 251 -2.50 -17.75 28.07
N LYS A 252 -2.68 -18.62 27.08
CA LYS A 252 -3.11 -20.02 27.26
C LYS A 252 -2.17 -21.04 26.59
N GLY A 253 -1.21 -20.61 25.78
CA GLY A 253 -0.36 -21.50 24.99
C GLY A 253 -1.01 -22.05 23.72
N ASP A 254 -2.11 -21.45 23.24
CA ASP A 254 -2.81 -21.88 22.01
C ASP A 254 -1.97 -21.68 20.75
N THR A 255 -1.67 -22.76 20.02
CA THR A 255 -0.81 -22.74 18.82
C THR A 255 -1.52 -22.33 17.54
N THR A 256 -2.83 -22.04 17.57
CA THR A 256 -3.63 -21.64 16.39
C THR A 256 -3.04 -20.41 15.68
N ALA A 257 -2.37 -19.51 16.41
CA ALA A 257 -1.69 -18.35 15.84
C ALA A 257 -0.52 -18.71 14.89
N LEU A 258 0.07 -19.90 15.02
CA LEU A 258 1.27 -20.33 14.29
C LEU A 258 0.96 -20.86 12.88
N PHE A 259 -0.22 -21.45 12.68
CA PHE A 259 -0.60 -22.07 11.42
C PHE A 259 -2.05 -21.74 11.05
N GLN A 260 -2.21 -21.00 9.95
CA GLN A 260 -3.52 -20.68 9.40
C GLN A 260 -3.57 -21.12 7.93
N PRO A 261 -4.22 -22.26 7.61
CA PRO A 261 -4.25 -22.76 6.23
C PRO A 261 -5.10 -21.86 5.30
N LYS A 262 -6.04 -21.10 5.87
CA LYS A 262 -6.95 -20.22 5.11
C LYS A 262 -6.43 -18.79 4.93
N THR A 263 -5.44 -18.35 5.70
CA THR A 263 -4.93 -16.97 5.67
C THR A 263 -3.42 -16.94 5.80
N THR A 264 -2.78 -15.88 5.29
CA THR A 264 -1.35 -15.65 5.50
C THR A 264 -1.04 -14.74 6.68
N LEU A 265 -2.01 -14.54 7.60
CA LEU A 265 -1.88 -13.56 8.68
C LEU A 265 -0.79 -13.90 9.69
N HIS A 266 -0.51 -15.19 9.91
CA HIS A 266 0.60 -15.65 10.76
C HIS A 266 1.98 -15.16 10.27
N LEU A 267 2.09 -14.81 8.97
CA LEU A 267 3.30 -14.23 8.38
C LEU A 267 3.40 -12.72 8.61
N TYR A 268 2.36 -12.05 9.09
CA TYR A 268 2.44 -10.63 9.43
C TYR A 268 2.87 -10.46 10.88
N GLY A 269 3.71 -9.45 11.12
CA GLY A 269 3.79 -8.88 12.46
C GLY A 269 2.47 -8.15 12.74
N ILE A 270 1.86 -8.37 13.90
CA ILE A 270 0.57 -7.74 14.22
C ILE A 270 0.62 -6.95 15.53
N SER A 271 1.77 -6.32 15.80
CA SER A 271 2.05 -5.69 17.10
C SER A 271 0.98 -4.67 17.53
N MET A 272 0.58 -3.75 16.63
CA MET A 272 -0.44 -2.75 16.97
C MET A 272 -1.85 -3.35 17.09
N GLN A 273 -2.17 -4.39 16.31
CA GLN A 273 -3.42 -5.11 16.41
C GLN A 273 -3.52 -5.82 17.76
N VAL A 274 -2.44 -6.44 18.21
CA VAL A 274 -2.32 -7.08 19.54
C VAL A 274 -2.48 -6.05 20.65
N VAL A 275 -1.88 -4.87 20.54
CA VAL A 275 -2.09 -3.78 21.51
C VAL A 275 -3.55 -3.36 21.56
N ALA A 276 -4.19 -3.12 20.41
CA ALA A 276 -5.60 -2.77 20.36
C ALA A 276 -6.50 -3.87 20.95
N GLY A 277 -6.22 -5.14 20.65
CA GLY A 277 -6.95 -6.28 21.19
C GLY A 277 -6.74 -6.48 22.69
N ALA A 278 -5.52 -6.26 23.19
CA ALA A 278 -5.23 -6.32 24.62
C ALA A 278 -6.00 -5.25 25.39
N ILE A 279 -6.04 -4.01 24.87
CA ILE A 279 -6.85 -2.93 25.44
C ILE A 279 -8.33 -3.33 25.50
N CYS A 280 -8.89 -3.82 24.39
CA CYS A 280 -10.29 -4.24 24.37
C CYS A 280 -10.58 -5.36 25.39
N ARG A 281 -9.67 -6.34 25.51
CA ARG A 281 -9.82 -7.47 26.43
C ARG A 281 -9.66 -7.06 27.90
N TRP A 282 -8.71 -6.19 28.23
CA TRP A 282 -8.46 -5.75 29.61
C TRP A 282 -9.52 -4.80 30.15
N PHE A 283 -10.08 -3.95 29.28
CA PHE A 283 -11.12 -3.00 29.67
C PHE A 283 -12.54 -3.47 29.34
N HIS A 284 -12.71 -4.72 28.89
CA HIS A 284 -14.00 -5.30 28.52
C HIS A 284 -14.79 -4.42 27.54
N ILE A 285 -14.12 -3.91 26.50
CA ILE A 285 -14.75 -3.05 25.49
C ILE A 285 -15.52 -3.91 24.49
N ASP A 286 -16.85 -3.79 24.48
CA ASP A 286 -17.73 -4.52 23.55
C ASP A 286 -17.52 -4.10 22.09
N ASN A 287 -17.31 -2.80 21.86
CA ASN A 287 -17.16 -2.24 20.52
C ASN A 287 -15.69 -2.24 20.04
N TYR A 288 -15.20 -3.43 19.71
CA TYR A 288 -13.80 -3.65 19.31
C TYR A 288 -13.33 -2.74 18.16
N TYR A 289 -14.12 -2.60 17.10
CA TYR A 289 -13.68 -1.87 15.91
C TYR A 289 -13.54 -0.37 16.15
N GLU A 290 -14.44 0.25 16.91
CA GLU A 290 -14.30 1.66 17.28
C GLU A 290 -13.08 1.90 18.18
N ALA A 291 -12.83 1.02 19.15
CA ALA A 291 -11.62 1.11 19.98
C ALA A 291 -10.34 0.94 19.15
N ARG A 292 -10.37 0.04 18.16
CA ARG A 292 -9.28 -0.14 17.19
C ARG A 292 -9.07 1.11 16.34
N HIS A 293 -10.13 1.78 15.89
CA HIS A 293 -10.07 3.02 15.12
C HIS A 293 -9.41 4.14 15.93
N VAL A 294 -9.76 4.28 17.21
CA VAL A 294 -9.11 5.21 18.15
C VAL A 294 -7.61 4.94 18.28
N VAL A 295 -7.21 3.68 18.43
CA VAL A 295 -5.78 3.29 18.50
C VAL A 295 -5.06 3.59 17.19
N CYS A 296 -5.72 3.36 16.04
CA CYS A 296 -5.18 3.70 14.73
C CYS A 296 -4.93 5.21 14.61
N ALA A 297 -5.92 6.02 15.00
CA ALA A 297 -5.87 7.47 14.94
C ALA A 297 -4.79 8.07 15.82
N LEU A 298 -4.60 7.53 17.04
CA LEU A 298 -3.49 7.91 17.92
C LEU A 298 -2.13 7.63 17.27
N ASN A 299 -1.99 6.48 16.60
CA ASN A 299 -0.76 6.15 15.87
C ASN A 299 -0.58 7.05 14.64
N GLY A 300 -1.64 7.38 13.89
CA GLY A 300 -1.59 8.34 12.79
C GLY A 300 -1.18 9.75 13.24
N ALA A 301 -1.73 10.24 14.35
CA ALA A 301 -1.35 11.50 14.97
C ALA A 301 0.14 11.51 15.37
N LEU A 302 0.65 10.37 15.87
CA LEU A 302 2.08 10.19 16.12
C LEU A 302 2.90 10.32 14.83
N GLY A 303 2.46 9.71 13.73
CA GLY A 303 3.08 9.86 12.40
C GLY A 303 3.15 11.33 11.94
N VAL A 304 2.03 12.07 12.07
CA VAL A 304 1.93 13.50 11.75
C VAL A 304 2.92 14.33 12.59
N LEU A 305 2.98 14.09 13.90
CA LEU A 305 3.93 14.73 14.79
C LEU A 305 5.38 14.49 14.35
N PHE A 306 5.76 13.25 14.03
CA PHE A 306 7.13 12.92 13.65
C PHE A 306 7.54 13.49 12.29
N VAL A 307 6.61 13.69 11.36
CA VAL A 307 6.84 14.48 10.14
C VAL A 307 7.15 15.94 10.49
N GLY A 308 6.38 16.54 11.39
CA GLY A 308 6.66 17.88 11.93
C GLY A 308 8.03 17.98 12.63
N LEU A 309 8.39 16.98 13.45
CA LEU A 309 9.70 16.92 14.12
C LEU A 309 10.86 16.69 13.15
N ALA A 310 10.67 15.90 12.10
CA ALA A 310 11.64 15.70 11.03
C ALA A 310 11.88 17.00 10.26
N GLY A 311 10.81 17.72 9.88
CA GLY A 311 10.90 19.06 9.30
C GLY A 311 11.57 20.06 10.24
N LEU A 312 11.22 20.05 11.53
CA LEU A 312 11.84 20.89 12.56
C LEU A 312 13.34 20.65 12.64
N ARG A 313 13.75 19.38 12.65
CA ARG A 313 15.15 18.99 12.68
C ARG A 313 15.87 19.39 11.40
N TRP A 314 15.29 19.16 10.23
CA TRP A 314 15.99 19.39 8.96
C TRP A 314 16.01 20.86 8.55
N GLY A 315 14.91 21.58 8.76
CA GLY A 315 14.67 22.94 8.26
C GLY A 315 14.61 24.04 9.33
N GLY A 316 14.20 23.74 10.56
CA GLY A 316 13.92 24.73 11.61
C GLY A 316 12.41 24.84 11.89
N GLY A 317 11.99 25.77 12.75
CA GLY A 317 10.60 25.92 13.20
C GLY A 317 9.60 26.01 12.05
N LEU A 318 9.86 26.91 11.10
CA LEU A 318 9.00 27.09 9.93
C LEU A 318 8.84 25.80 9.11
N CYS A 319 9.95 25.09 8.82
CA CYS A 319 9.88 23.83 8.07
C CYS A 319 9.09 22.77 8.82
N GLY A 320 9.27 22.65 10.14
CA GLY A 320 8.50 21.71 10.95
C GLY A 320 7.01 22.02 10.96
N PHE A 321 6.66 23.31 11.06
CA PHE A 321 5.27 23.75 11.03
C PHE A 321 4.62 23.54 9.66
N LEU A 322 5.32 23.82 8.56
CA LEU A 322 4.81 23.51 7.22
C LEU A 322 4.68 21.99 7.01
N SER A 323 5.65 21.19 7.44
CA SER A 323 5.61 19.73 7.33
C SER A 323 4.44 19.11 8.08
N ILE A 324 4.15 19.55 9.33
CA ILE A 324 3.03 18.98 10.10
C ILE A 324 1.68 19.33 9.48
N LEU A 325 1.51 20.55 8.96
CA LEU A 325 0.29 20.96 8.24
C LEU A 325 0.11 20.18 6.94
N LEU A 326 1.16 20.07 6.12
CA LEU A 326 1.12 19.31 4.87
C LEU A 326 0.76 17.84 5.11
N MET A 327 1.29 17.24 6.19
CA MET A 327 1.02 15.83 6.49
C MET A 327 -0.43 15.61 6.94
N PHE A 328 -0.94 16.50 7.79
CA PHE A 328 -2.32 16.44 8.25
C PHE A 328 -3.30 16.61 7.09
N PHE A 329 -3.06 17.58 6.21
CA PHE A 329 -3.86 17.81 5.01
C PHE A 329 -3.44 16.94 3.81
N THR A 330 -2.94 15.73 4.07
CA THR A 330 -2.76 14.68 3.05
C THR A 330 -3.92 13.68 3.20
N PRO A 331 -5.04 13.84 2.46
CA PRO A 331 -6.30 13.18 2.79
C PRO A 331 -6.21 11.65 2.82
N ARG A 332 -5.46 11.07 1.89
CA ARG A 332 -5.24 9.61 1.86
C ARG A 332 -4.57 9.10 3.14
N PHE A 333 -3.48 9.73 3.58
CA PHE A 333 -2.82 9.32 4.82
C PHE A 333 -3.74 9.55 6.03
N PHE A 334 -4.47 10.67 6.03
CA PHE A 334 -5.40 11.03 7.10
C PHE A 334 -6.52 10.00 7.25
N GLY A 335 -7.29 9.71 6.20
CA GLY A 335 -8.39 8.74 6.31
C GLY A 335 -7.91 7.31 6.60
N HIS A 336 -6.76 6.88 6.04
CA HIS A 336 -6.15 5.60 6.46
C HIS A 336 -5.76 5.57 7.93
N SER A 337 -5.41 6.73 8.50
CA SER A 337 -5.07 6.83 9.94
C SER A 337 -6.26 6.52 10.85
N MET A 338 -7.47 6.37 10.33
CA MET A 338 -8.66 6.14 11.15
C MET A 338 -8.99 4.65 11.29
N ASN A 339 -8.72 3.82 10.29
CA ASN A 339 -9.11 2.40 10.31
C ASN A 339 -8.08 1.42 9.69
N ASN A 340 -6.91 1.88 9.25
CA ASN A 340 -5.85 1.02 8.69
C ASN A 340 -4.71 0.74 9.67
N LEU A 341 -4.89 -0.29 10.52
CA LEU A 341 -3.91 -0.69 11.53
C LEU A 341 -2.72 -1.52 10.99
N LYS A 342 -2.53 -1.61 9.66
CA LYS A 342 -1.38 -2.28 9.04
C LYS A 342 -0.42 -1.28 8.41
N ASP A 343 -0.91 -0.42 7.53
CA ASP A 343 -0.05 0.46 6.74
C ASP A 343 0.38 1.71 7.54
N ILE A 344 -0.49 2.23 8.40
CA ILE A 344 -0.22 3.47 9.16
C ILE A 344 0.79 3.25 10.30
N PRO A 345 0.72 2.18 11.10
CA PRO A 345 1.81 1.83 12.02
C PRO A 345 3.15 1.63 11.32
N PHE A 346 3.14 0.98 10.16
CA PHE A 346 4.35 0.82 9.35
C PHE A 346 4.93 2.17 8.91
N ALA A 347 4.10 3.06 8.36
CA ALA A 347 4.50 4.41 7.95
C ALA A 347 4.99 5.27 9.11
N THR A 348 4.35 5.14 10.28
CA THR A 348 4.70 5.86 11.52
C THR A 348 6.04 5.38 12.05
N GLY A 349 6.24 4.06 12.18
CA GLY A 349 7.52 3.47 12.54
C GLY A 349 8.63 3.89 11.58
N TYR A 350 8.34 3.89 10.27
CA TYR A 350 9.27 4.32 9.24
C TYR A 350 9.77 5.76 9.45
N ILE A 351 8.88 6.76 9.59
CA ILE A 351 9.29 8.15 9.80
C ILE A 351 9.98 8.37 11.16
N ILE A 352 9.55 7.67 12.22
CA ILE A 352 10.20 7.69 13.54
C ILE A 352 11.65 7.20 13.42
N SER A 353 11.87 6.10 12.71
CA SER A 353 13.21 5.55 12.46
C SER A 353 14.08 6.50 11.66
N LEU A 354 13.55 7.13 10.60
CA LEU A 354 14.32 8.11 9.82
C LEU A 354 14.72 9.32 10.68
N TYR A 355 13.77 9.86 11.45
CA TYR A 355 14.02 10.97 12.36
C TYR A 355 15.08 10.63 13.40
N TYR A 356 14.93 9.52 14.11
CA TYR A 356 15.87 9.16 15.17
C TYR A 356 17.22 8.68 14.63
N THR A 357 17.29 8.13 13.41
CA THR A 357 18.57 7.88 12.73
C THR A 357 19.35 9.18 12.57
N ILE A 358 18.72 10.25 12.08
CA ILE A 358 19.36 11.56 11.98
C ILE A 358 19.77 12.07 13.36
N ARG A 359 18.85 12.03 14.33
CA ARG A 359 19.07 12.56 15.70
C ARG A 359 20.17 11.85 16.45
N LEU A 360 20.36 10.55 16.22
CA LEU A 360 21.39 9.75 16.87
C LEU A 360 22.79 10.29 16.57
N PHE A 361 23.03 10.70 15.32
CA PHE A 361 24.32 11.21 14.86
C PHE A 361 24.54 12.71 15.14
N ASP A 362 23.52 13.47 15.54
CA ASP A 362 23.65 14.89 15.90
C ASP A 362 24.60 15.14 17.07
N PHE A 363 24.66 14.18 18.00
CA PHE A 363 25.41 14.31 19.25
C PHE A 363 26.77 13.62 19.21
N TYR A 364 27.13 13.05 18.06
CA TYR A 364 28.41 12.38 17.87
C TYR A 364 29.59 13.31 18.29
N PRO A 365 30.56 12.84 19.09
CA PRO A 365 30.96 11.44 19.30
C PRO A 365 30.26 10.67 20.43
N ARG A 366 29.26 11.27 21.10
CA ARG A 366 28.48 10.61 22.16
C ARG A 366 27.04 10.39 21.71
N PHE A 367 26.48 9.24 22.03
CA PHE A 367 25.11 8.89 21.64
C PHE A 367 24.16 9.06 22.83
N ARG A 368 23.00 9.67 22.61
CA ARG A 368 22.01 9.85 23.68
C ARG A 368 21.07 8.66 23.77
N ILE A 369 20.76 8.25 25.00
CA ILE A 369 19.93 7.05 25.24
C ILE A 369 18.51 7.22 24.71
N ARG A 370 17.92 8.42 24.83
CA ARG A 370 16.56 8.71 24.33
C ARG A 370 16.47 8.52 22.82
N GLU A 371 17.45 8.99 22.08
CA GLU A 371 17.52 8.91 20.63
C GLU A 371 17.74 7.46 20.17
N LEU A 372 18.55 6.71 20.91
CA LEU A 372 18.71 5.27 20.71
C LEU A 372 17.40 4.51 20.94
N LEU A 373 16.72 4.76 22.07
CA LEU A 373 15.42 4.13 22.37
C LEU A 373 14.35 4.52 21.35
N GLY A 374 14.30 5.79 20.94
CA GLY A 374 13.39 6.25 19.90
C GLY A 374 13.61 5.55 18.56
N LEU A 375 14.88 5.32 18.17
CA LEU A 375 15.21 4.54 16.98
C LEU A 375 14.80 3.07 17.12
N VAL A 376 15.06 2.47 18.29
CA VAL A 376 14.68 1.09 18.60
C VAL A 376 13.17 0.91 18.50
N LEU A 377 12.39 1.80 19.11
CA LEU A 377 10.91 1.77 19.08
C LEU A 377 10.37 1.99 17.67
N GLY A 378 10.94 2.93 16.89
CA GLY A 378 10.51 3.17 15.51
C GLY A 378 10.72 1.95 14.61
N ILE A 379 11.91 1.33 14.70
CA ILE A 379 12.21 0.13 13.90
C ILE A 379 11.33 -1.03 14.35
N ALA A 380 11.15 -1.20 15.67
CA ALA A 380 10.32 -2.26 16.22
C ALA A 380 8.85 -2.11 15.80
N LEU A 381 8.32 -0.89 15.75
CA LEU A 381 6.95 -0.62 15.28
C LEU A 381 6.80 -1.00 13.81
N ALA A 382 7.73 -0.57 12.94
CA ALA A 382 7.67 -0.89 11.52
C ALA A 382 7.84 -2.39 11.24
N LEU A 383 8.89 -3.00 11.80
CA LEU A 383 9.20 -4.42 11.61
C LEU A 383 8.16 -5.34 12.27
N GLY A 384 7.69 -4.97 13.45
CA GLY A 384 6.65 -5.69 14.19
C GLY A 384 5.25 -5.57 13.57
N THR A 385 5.07 -4.70 12.57
CA THR A 385 3.87 -4.65 11.74
C THR A 385 4.06 -5.41 10.42
N ARG A 386 5.24 -5.34 9.79
CA ARG A 386 5.54 -6.06 8.55
C ARG A 386 7.03 -6.35 8.41
N SER A 387 7.38 -7.53 7.89
CA SER A 387 8.77 -7.92 7.61
C SER A 387 9.50 -6.97 6.64
N GLY A 388 8.77 -6.19 5.83
CA GLY A 388 9.33 -5.11 5.01
C GLY A 388 10.10 -4.05 5.82
N GLY A 389 9.87 -3.96 7.14
CA GLY A 389 10.57 -3.05 8.04
C GLY A 389 12.07 -3.33 8.16
N LEU A 390 12.53 -4.51 7.72
CA LEU A 390 13.95 -4.86 7.61
C LEU A 390 14.75 -3.86 6.76
N ILE A 391 14.10 -3.15 5.82
CA ILE A 391 14.73 -2.10 5.00
C ILE A 391 15.37 -0.98 5.83
N LEU A 392 14.90 -0.77 7.07
CA LEU A 392 15.41 0.26 7.96
C LEU A 392 16.84 -0.04 8.46
N TYR A 393 17.26 -1.31 8.53
CA TYR A 393 18.63 -1.64 8.93
C TYR A 393 19.66 -1.25 7.86
N PRO A 394 19.53 -1.65 6.57
CA PRO A 394 20.38 -1.12 5.51
C PRO A 394 20.37 0.41 5.43
N MET A 395 19.21 1.06 5.63
CA MET A 395 19.11 2.52 5.64
C MET A 395 19.89 3.15 6.79
N LEU A 396 19.84 2.57 7.99
CA LEU A 396 20.63 2.99 9.15
C LEU A 396 22.14 2.82 8.88
N PHE A 397 22.56 1.67 8.36
CA PHE A 397 23.96 1.42 8.00
C PHE A 397 24.46 2.39 6.92
N MET A 398 23.65 2.64 5.90
CA MET A 398 23.95 3.60 4.83
C MET A 398 24.16 5.02 5.40
N TYR A 399 23.25 5.49 6.27
CA TYR A 399 23.38 6.79 6.89
C TYR A 399 24.64 6.88 7.77
N ALA A 400 24.90 5.86 8.58
CA ALA A 400 26.09 5.79 9.43
C ALA A 400 27.40 5.80 8.61
N GLY A 401 27.43 5.03 7.51
CA GLY A 401 28.56 4.95 6.60
C GLY A 401 28.85 6.30 5.94
N PHE A 402 27.84 6.94 5.34
CA PHE A 402 28.02 8.26 4.73
C PHE A 402 28.31 9.36 5.75
N PHE A 403 27.76 9.27 6.97
CA PHE A 403 28.13 10.17 8.05
C PHE A 403 29.62 10.05 8.39
N TYR A 404 30.12 8.82 8.53
CA TYR A 404 31.53 8.57 8.83
C TYR A 404 32.45 9.03 7.68
N VAL A 405 32.09 8.73 6.43
CA VAL A 405 32.77 9.26 5.23
C VAL A 405 32.82 10.78 5.24
N GLY A 406 31.69 11.45 5.48
CA GLY A 406 31.61 12.90 5.50
C GLY A 406 32.42 13.54 6.63
N ARG A 407 32.67 12.80 7.72
CA ARG A 407 33.42 13.27 8.90
C ARG A 407 34.95 13.14 8.75
N TYR A 408 35.41 12.05 8.13
CA TYR A 408 36.84 11.68 8.07
C TYR A 408 37.44 11.76 6.66
N GLY A 409 36.61 11.89 5.63
CA GLY A 409 37.02 11.98 4.23
C GLY A 409 37.13 10.62 3.53
N MET A 410 36.80 10.60 2.23
CA MET A 410 36.82 9.37 1.41
C MET A 410 38.19 8.67 1.37
N LYS A 411 39.28 9.44 1.27
CA LYS A 411 40.65 8.89 1.18
C LYS A 411 41.13 8.24 2.48
N GLU A 412 40.54 8.57 3.60
CA GLU A 412 40.93 8.05 4.91
C GLU A 412 39.89 7.06 5.48
N PHE A 413 38.77 6.85 4.77
CA PHE A 413 37.64 6.00 5.20
C PHE A 413 38.06 4.57 5.53
N TYR A 414 38.87 3.95 4.65
CA TYR A 414 39.31 2.56 4.78
C TYR A 414 40.38 2.34 5.86
N LYS A 415 40.97 3.42 6.39
CA LYS A 415 42.00 3.35 7.45
C LYS A 415 41.36 3.17 8.83
N PHE A 416 40.57 2.09 8.99
CA PHE A 416 39.84 1.79 10.22
C PHE A 416 40.76 1.68 11.45
N GLY A 417 42.03 1.30 11.28
CA GLY A 417 43.01 1.29 12.36
C GLY A 417 43.28 2.67 12.97
N LYS A 418 43.37 3.72 12.13
CA LYS A 418 43.61 5.10 12.57
C LYS A 418 42.42 5.68 13.35
N TYR A 419 41.20 5.28 13.00
CA TYR A 419 39.97 5.73 13.64
C TYR A 419 39.27 4.63 14.45
N ARG A 420 40.01 3.63 14.93
CA ARG A 420 39.46 2.41 15.55
C ARG A 420 38.47 2.70 16.68
N GLN A 421 38.78 3.67 17.53
CA GLN A 421 37.87 4.07 18.62
C GLN A 421 36.57 4.69 18.12
N ALA A 422 36.62 5.53 17.09
CA ALA A 422 35.45 6.19 16.52
C ALA A 422 34.53 5.19 15.81
N VAL A 423 35.13 4.31 15.00
CA VAL A 423 34.44 3.24 14.27
C VAL A 423 33.83 2.24 15.25
N GLY A 424 34.60 1.79 16.24
CA GLY A 424 34.14 0.86 17.27
C GLY A 424 32.91 1.38 18.02
N ARG A 425 32.86 2.66 18.36
CA ARG A 425 31.68 3.27 19.02
C ARG A 425 30.44 3.26 18.13
N ILE A 426 30.59 3.60 16.85
CA ILE A 426 29.47 3.58 15.89
C ILE A 426 28.96 2.14 15.74
N VAL A 427 29.85 1.18 15.51
CA VAL A 427 29.49 -0.24 15.33
C VAL A 427 28.76 -0.79 16.56
N VAL A 428 29.25 -0.53 17.78
CA VAL A 428 28.58 -0.99 19.01
C VAL A 428 27.16 -0.46 19.09
N VAL A 429 26.94 0.83 18.84
CA VAL A 429 25.59 1.41 18.89
C VAL A 429 24.68 0.84 17.80
N LEU A 430 25.20 0.61 16.60
CA LEU A 430 24.43 -0.01 15.52
C LEU A 430 24.02 -1.44 15.88
N VAL A 431 24.92 -2.24 16.44
CA VAL A 431 24.61 -3.60 16.92
C VAL A 431 23.54 -3.57 18.01
N VAL A 432 23.68 -2.67 19.00
CA VAL A 432 22.68 -2.52 20.08
C VAL A 432 21.31 -2.15 19.51
N VAL A 433 21.24 -1.21 18.57
CA VAL A 433 19.98 -0.82 17.92
C VAL A 433 19.37 -2.00 17.16
N VAL A 434 20.15 -2.71 16.37
CA VAL A 434 19.68 -3.87 15.59
C VAL A 434 19.13 -4.94 16.51
N VAL A 435 19.90 -5.35 17.52
CA VAL A 435 19.50 -6.43 18.44
C VAL A 435 18.26 -6.05 19.25
N LEU A 436 18.25 -4.88 19.89
CA LEU A 436 17.13 -4.46 20.74
C LEU A 436 15.85 -4.23 19.93
N SER A 437 15.94 -3.58 18.77
CA SER A 437 14.76 -3.36 17.92
C SER A 437 14.22 -4.66 17.34
N TYR A 438 15.08 -5.61 16.99
CA TYR A 438 14.67 -6.89 16.44
C TYR A 438 13.95 -7.74 17.47
N ILE A 439 14.51 -7.87 18.68
CA ILE A 439 13.88 -8.59 19.80
C ILE A 439 12.50 -7.98 20.10
N LEU A 440 12.43 -6.65 20.19
CA LEU A 440 11.16 -5.96 20.46
C LEU A 440 10.15 -6.14 19.32
N ALA A 441 10.59 -6.13 18.06
CA ALA A 441 9.72 -6.31 16.90
C ALA A 441 9.04 -7.68 16.88
N ILE A 442 9.79 -8.74 17.22
CA ILE A 442 9.27 -10.12 17.18
C ILE A 442 8.54 -10.52 18.48
N ALA A 443 8.64 -9.71 19.54
CA ALA A 443 8.09 -10.05 20.86
C ALA A 443 6.60 -10.36 20.85
N LEU A 444 5.82 -9.74 19.95
CA LEU A 444 4.38 -9.97 19.80
C LEU A 444 4.03 -10.76 18.53
N TRP A 445 4.99 -11.49 17.96
CA TRP A 445 4.83 -12.22 16.72
C TRP A 445 5.14 -13.72 16.92
N PRO A 446 4.14 -14.54 17.32
CA PRO A 446 4.34 -15.95 17.67
C PRO A 446 5.08 -16.76 16.60
N PHE A 447 4.72 -16.57 15.33
CA PHE A 447 5.38 -17.25 14.22
C PHE A 447 6.86 -16.90 14.13
N ALA A 448 7.24 -15.62 14.31
CA ALA A 448 8.65 -15.24 14.37
C ALA A 448 9.35 -15.84 15.60
N LEU A 449 8.72 -15.84 16.79
CA LEU A 449 9.32 -16.38 18.01
C LEU A 449 9.71 -17.87 17.92
N GLN A 450 8.99 -18.66 17.13
CA GLN A 450 9.31 -20.09 16.93
C GLN A 450 10.68 -20.31 16.28
N LYS A 451 11.01 -19.49 15.28
CA LYS A 451 12.34 -19.49 14.63
C LYS A 451 12.70 -18.04 14.27
N PRO A 452 13.28 -17.26 15.22
CA PRO A 452 13.43 -15.81 15.10
C PRO A 452 13.94 -15.36 13.74
N LEU A 453 15.06 -15.93 13.28
CA LEU A 453 15.69 -15.52 12.03
C LEU A 453 14.99 -16.08 10.78
N SER A 454 14.80 -17.39 10.71
CA SER A 454 14.34 -18.04 9.47
C SER A 454 12.88 -17.74 9.15
N ASN A 455 12.00 -17.62 10.15
CA ASN A 455 10.58 -17.34 9.90
C ASN A 455 10.34 -15.89 9.46
N VAL A 456 11.12 -14.93 9.96
CA VAL A 456 11.04 -13.53 9.50
C VAL A 456 11.54 -13.40 8.05
N LEU A 457 12.60 -14.12 7.69
CA LEU A 457 13.10 -14.18 6.30
C LEU A 457 12.11 -14.90 5.37
N LEU A 458 11.48 -15.97 5.84
CA LEU A 458 10.44 -16.69 5.11
C LEU A 458 9.23 -15.77 4.84
N SER A 459 8.77 -15.03 5.85
CA SER A 459 7.74 -13.99 5.71
C SER A 459 8.10 -12.99 4.62
N LEU A 460 9.32 -12.43 4.66
CA LEU A 460 9.78 -11.48 3.63
C LEU A 460 9.76 -12.09 2.22
N LYS A 461 10.24 -13.33 2.07
CA LYS A 461 10.25 -14.05 0.80
C LYS A 461 8.83 -14.29 0.28
N GLN A 462 7.91 -14.67 1.17
CA GLN A 462 6.53 -14.99 0.80
C GLN A 462 5.74 -13.74 0.41
N PHE A 463 5.95 -12.59 1.05
CA PHE A 463 5.36 -11.31 0.61
C PHE A 463 5.94 -10.80 -0.69
N THR A 464 7.23 -11.05 -0.95
CA THR A 464 7.86 -10.67 -2.22
C THR A 464 7.29 -11.50 -3.39
N ASN A 465 6.95 -12.78 -3.14
CA ASN A 465 6.49 -13.73 -4.16
C ASN A 465 4.98 -14.03 -4.06
N TYR A 466 4.19 -13.17 -3.43
CA TYR A 466 2.77 -13.43 -3.19
C TYR A 466 1.98 -13.37 -4.51
N SER A 467 1.60 -14.54 -5.05
CA SER A 467 1.06 -14.69 -6.40
C SER A 467 -0.45 -14.54 -6.52
N ILE A 468 -1.18 -14.31 -5.42
CA ILE A 468 -2.64 -14.15 -5.48
C ILE A 468 -2.95 -12.78 -6.10
N GLY A 469 -3.44 -12.79 -7.34
CA GLY A 469 -3.95 -11.61 -7.99
C GLY A 469 -5.34 -11.25 -7.45
N LEU A 470 -5.54 -10.00 -7.08
CA LEU A 470 -6.84 -9.38 -6.85
C LEU A 470 -7.18 -8.49 -8.05
N LYS A 471 -8.46 -8.36 -8.38
CA LYS A 471 -8.87 -7.41 -9.43
C LYS A 471 -8.62 -5.99 -8.95
N THR A 472 -8.07 -5.15 -9.81
CA THR A 472 -7.78 -3.74 -9.54
C THR A 472 -8.06 -2.92 -10.78
N ILE A 473 -8.57 -1.70 -10.58
CA ILE A 473 -8.82 -0.74 -11.66
C ILE A 473 -7.65 0.25 -11.73
N PHE A 474 -7.04 0.34 -12.90
CA PHE A 474 -5.97 1.30 -13.16
C PHE A 474 -5.97 1.78 -14.61
N ASP A 475 -5.96 3.10 -14.82
CA ASP A 475 -6.07 3.73 -16.14
C ASP A 475 -7.33 3.29 -16.93
N GLY A 476 -8.39 2.92 -16.22
CA GLY A 476 -9.65 2.46 -16.82
C GLY A 476 -9.64 1.00 -17.29
N GLU A 477 -8.56 0.27 -17.03
CA GLU A 477 -8.47 -1.16 -17.29
C GLU A 477 -8.66 -1.94 -15.98
N GLN A 478 -9.49 -2.98 -16.01
CA GLN A 478 -9.52 -3.98 -14.94
C GLN A 478 -8.35 -4.93 -15.18
N MET A 479 -7.45 -5.02 -14.20
CA MET A 479 -6.28 -5.90 -14.28
C MET A 479 -6.09 -6.64 -12.96
N MET A 480 -5.37 -7.76 -13.00
CA MET A 480 -5.01 -8.44 -11.76
C MET A 480 -3.79 -7.74 -11.14
N SER A 481 -3.76 -7.68 -9.82
CA SER A 481 -2.76 -6.97 -9.01
C SER A 481 -1.31 -7.46 -9.20
N ASN A 482 -1.14 -8.69 -9.70
CA ASN A 482 0.16 -9.28 -10.05
C ASN A 482 0.59 -8.99 -11.50
N MET A 483 -0.18 -8.20 -12.26
CA MET A 483 0.07 -7.83 -13.66
C MET A 483 0.15 -6.31 -13.85
N LEU A 484 0.28 -5.56 -12.76
CA LEU A 484 0.29 -4.11 -12.81
C LEU A 484 1.50 -3.58 -13.59
N PRO A 485 1.32 -2.54 -14.42
CA PRO A 485 2.43 -1.95 -15.15
C PRO A 485 3.38 -1.21 -14.20
N TRP A 486 4.65 -1.03 -14.62
CA TRP A 486 5.66 -0.32 -13.83
C TRP A 486 5.22 1.09 -13.39
N LYS A 487 4.37 1.74 -14.21
CA LYS A 487 3.82 3.08 -13.95
C LYS A 487 2.80 3.13 -12.83
N TYR A 488 2.26 1.99 -12.37
CA TYR A 488 1.21 1.93 -11.33
C TYR A 488 1.64 2.70 -10.08
N ALA A 489 2.71 2.24 -9.41
CA ALA A 489 3.19 2.84 -8.16
C ALA A 489 3.49 4.35 -8.26
N PRO A 490 4.32 4.83 -9.21
CA PRO A 490 4.64 6.25 -9.30
C PRO A 490 3.43 7.09 -9.72
N LYS A 491 2.60 6.63 -10.67
CA LYS A 491 1.42 7.38 -11.10
C LYS A 491 0.41 7.52 -9.97
N TYR A 492 0.10 6.42 -9.26
CA TYR A 492 -0.85 6.45 -8.16
C TYR A 492 -0.37 7.37 -7.02
N LEU A 493 0.93 7.33 -6.69
CA LEU A 493 1.51 8.26 -5.70
C LEU A 493 1.37 9.72 -6.16
N MET A 494 1.59 10.00 -7.44
CA MET A 494 1.43 11.35 -7.99
C MET A 494 -0.02 11.82 -7.96
N ILE A 495 -1.00 11.00 -8.34
CA ILE A 495 -2.41 11.45 -8.41
C ILE A 495 -3.10 11.49 -7.05
N ALA A 496 -2.59 10.72 -6.07
CA ALA A 496 -3.13 10.64 -4.71
C ALA A 496 -2.53 11.66 -3.73
N MET A 497 -1.46 12.37 -4.13
CA MET A 497 -0.79 13.37 -3.29
C MET A 497 -1.33 14.77 -3.58
N PRO A 498 -1.52 15.63 -2.55
CA PRO A 498 -1.88 17.03 -2.76
C PRO A 498 -0.86 17.76 -3.63
N LEU A 499 -1.31 18.64 -4.52
CA LEU A 499 -0.42 19.39 -5.42
C LEU A 499 0.58 20.26 -4.66
N VAL A 500 0.19 20.87 -3.54
CA VAL A 500 1.12 21.65 -2.70
C VAL A 500 2.32 20.82 -2.20
N SER A 501 2.10 19.53 -1.92
CA SER A 501 3.16 18.60 -1.52
C SER A 501 4.02 18.18 -2.71
N LEU A 502 3.42 17.92 -3.87
CA LEU A 502 4.17 17.58 -5.09
C LEU A 502 5.00 18.74 -5.62
N LEU A 503 4.44 19.95 -5.66
CA LEU A 503 5.15 21.17 -6.01
C LEU A 503 6.33 21.39 -5.07
N GLY A 504 6.14 21.12 -3.76
CA GLY A 504 7.23 21.16 -2.80
C GLY A 504 8.31 20.11 -3.08
N PHE A 505 7.92 18.87 -3.34
CA PHE A 505 8.84 17.77 -3.61
C PHE A 505 9.68 18.00 -4.87
N PHE A 506 9.03 18.25 -6.01
CA PHE A 506 9.72 18.50 -7.28
C PHE A 506 10.43 19.85 -7.29
N GLY A 507 9.88 20.86 -6.61
CA GLY A 507 10.55 22.13 -6.37
C GLY A 507 11.88 21.96 -5.64
N TYR A 508 11.96 21.03 -4.66
CA TYR A 508 13.21 20.72 -3.99
C TYR A 508 14.27 20.13 -4.93
N TRP A 509 13.87 19.26 -5.86
CA TRP A 509 14.77 18.72 -6.89
C TRP A 509 15.35 19.83 -7.77
N ILE A 510 14.51 20.74 -8.26
CA ILE A 510 14.94 21.89 -9.05
C ILE A 510 15.88 22.78 -8.22
N TYR A 511 15.54 23.03 -6.96
CA TYR A 511 16.38 23.78 -6.04
C TYR A 511 17.78 23.18 -5.90
N LEU A 512 17.89 21.85 -5.79
CA LEU A 512 19.19 21.16 -5.68
C LEU A 512 20.03 21.24 -6.96
N ILE A 513 19.39 21.25 -8.14
CA ILE A 513 20.09 21.44 -9.42
C ILE A 513 20.76 22.82 -9.46
N VAL A 514 20.06 23.86 -8.99
CA VAL A 514 20.54 25.25 -8.97
C VAL A 514 21.53 25.48 -7.81
N LYS A 515 21.28 24.92 -6.63
CA LYS A 515 22.06 25.13 -5.40
C LYS A 515 22.76 23.84 -4.94
N ARG A 516 23.58 23.24 -5.82
CA ARG A 516 24.28 21.96 -5.55
C ARG A 516 25.05 21.92 -4.23
N LYS A 517 25.61 23.05 -3.78
CA LYS A 517 26.35 23.15 -2.50
C LYS A 517 25.47 22.95 -1.25
N GLU A 518 24.15 22.97 -1.38
CA GLU A 518 23.22 22.75 -0.28
C GLU A 518 22.77 21.29 -0.12
N PHE A 519 23.24 20.39 -0.99
CA PHE A 519 22.97 18.96 -0.85
C PHE A 519 23.64 18.40 0.41
N THR A 520 22.84 18.02 1.40
CA THR A 520 23.31 17.45 2.66
C THR A 520 23.05 15.96 2.75
N LEU A 521 23.73 15.25 3.66
CA LEU A 521 23.41 13.85 3.98
C LEU A 521 21.93 13.63 4.32
N ILE A 522 21.31 14.55 5.08
CA ILE A 522 19.86 14.50 5.37
C ILE A 522 19.01 14.59 4.08
N SER A 523 19.46 15.38 3.09
CA SER A 523 18.76 15.52 1.80
C SER A 523 18.80 14.20 1.04
N TYR A 524 20.00 13.62 0.91
CA TYR A 524 20.17 12.31 0.32
C TYR A 524 19.31 11.26 1.03
N PHE A 525 19.32 11.26 2.37
CA PHE A 525 18.60 10.25 3.16
C PHE A 525 17.08 10.29 2.95
N PHE A 526 16.46 11.47 2.99
CA PHE A 526 15.02 11.59 2.73
C PHE A 526 14.67 11.30 1.27
N LEU A 527 15.50 11.73 0.31
CA LEU A 527 15.30 11.41 -1.11
C LEU A 527 15.39 9.90 -1.36
N PHE A 528 16.40 9.24 -0.79
CA PHE A 528 16.56 7.79 -0.85
C PHE A 528 15.37 7.08 -0.21
N ALA A 529 14.98 7.49 1.01
CA ALA A 529 13.82 6.93 1.72
C ALA A 529 12.50 7.10 0.96
N THR A 530 12.39 8.11 0.09
CA THR A 530 11.21 8.34 -0.74
C THR A 530 11.25 7.52 -2.03
N ILE A 531 12.39 7.49 -2.72
CA ILE A 531 12.50 6.96 -4.09
C ILE A 531 12.85 5.48 -4.12
N PHE A 532 13.78 5.05 -3.26
CA PHE A 532 14.27 3.67 -3.28
C PHE A 532 13.16 2.64 -3.06
N PRO A 533 12.20 2.82 -2.14
CA PRO A 533 11.14 1.83 -1.97
C PRO A 533 10.23 1.71 -3.20
N VAL A 534 9.92 2.82 -3.88
CA VAL A 534 9.12 2.82 -5.12
C VAL A 534 9.89 2.10 -6.23
N PHE A 535 11.17 2.43 -6.40
CA PHE A 535 12.05 1.74 -7.34
C PHE A 535 12.13 0.23 -7.05
N TRP A 536 12.28 -0.16 -5.79
CA TRP A 536 12.42 -1.56 -5.39
C TRP A 536 11.16 -2.38 -5.68
N VAL A 537 9.99 -1.80 -5.41
CA VAL A 537 8.69 -2.42 -5.70
C VAL A 537 8.52 -2.67 -7.21
N ILE A 538 8.91 -1.71 -8.04
CA ILE A 538 8.92 -1.86 -9.51
C ILE A 538 9.93 -2.95 -9.93
N TYR A 539 11.16 -2.88 -9.43
CA TYR A 539 12.23 -3.83 -9.75
C TYR A 539 11.86 -5.27 -9.37
N LYS A 540 11.13 -5.46 -8.27
CA LYS A 540 10.69 -6.78 -7.79
C LYS A 540 9.36 -7.23 -8.36
N ASN A 541 8.69 -6.43 -9.20
CA ASN A 541 7.31 -6.68 -9.66
C ASN A 541 6.39 -7.07 -8.49
N SER A 542 6.50 -6.34 -7.37
CA SER A 542 5.73 -6.67 -6.17
C SER A 542 4.23 -6.50 -6.43
N ASN A 543 3.44 -7.44 -5.93
CA ASN A 543 1.99 -7.44 -6.07
C ASN A 543 1.37 -6.29 -5.24
N LEU A 544 0.74 -5.32 -5.90
CA LEU A 544 0.11 -4.14 -5.27
C LEU A 544 -1.40 -4.13 -5.56
N TYR A 545 -2.23 -3.72 -4.61
CA TYR A 545 -3.68 -3.59 -4.79
C TYR A 545 -4.25 -2.63 -3.74
N GLY A 546 -5.50 -2.16 -3.93
CA GLY A 546 -6.10 -1.17 -3.03
C GLY A 546 -5.41 0.19 -3.14
N GLY A 547 -5.20 0.65 -4.38
CA GLY A 547 -4.51 1.90 -4.70
C GLY A 547 -3.07 1.98 -4.18
N ILE A 548 -2.78 3.03 -3.40
CA ILE A 548 -1.45 3.38 -2.88
C ILE A 548 -1.12 2.80 -1.49
N ARG A 549 -2.03 2.03 -0.87
CA ARG A 549 -1.95 1.71 0.57
C ARG A 549 -0.61 1.09 1.00
N HIS A 550 -0.05 0.21 0.16
CA HIS A 550 1.23 -0.45 0.39
C HIS A 550 2.45 0.49 0.33
N LEU A 551 2.27 1.71 -0.17
CA LEU A 551 3.29 2.75 -0.31
C LEU A 551 3.03 3.98 0.57
N LEU A 552 2.06 3.95 1.51
CA LEU A 552 1.76 5.08 2.38
C LEU A 552 2.97 5.56 3.19
N PHE A 553 3.90 4.67 3.53
CA PHE A 553 5.14 5.01 4.24
C PHE A 553 6.11 5.89 3.45
N VAL A 554 5.91 6.03 2.13
CA VAL A 554 6.67 6.93 1.27
C VAL A 554 6.18 8.38 1.39
N MET A 555 4.91 8.60 1.79
CA MET A 555 4.34 9.95 1.91
C MET A 555 5.01 10.80 3.00
N PRO A 556 5.25 10.31 4.23
CA PRO A 556 5.94 11.09 5.28
C PRO A 556 7.28 11.71 4.85
N PRO A 557 8.28 10.98 4.33
CA PRO A 557 9.54 11.60 3.90
C PRO A 557 9.36 12.54 2.70
N LEU A 558 8.43 12.25 1.78
CA LEU A 558 8.07 13.16 0.67
C LEU A 558 7.56 14.50 1.20
N VAL A 559 6.64 14.49 2.17
CA VAL A 559 6.08 15.70 2.80
C VAL A 559 7.16 16.47 3.57
N VAL A 560 8.11 15.79 4.22
CA VAL A 560 9.26 16.45 4.86
C VAL A 560 10.10 17.21 3.83
N ILE A 561 10.32 16.64 2.64
CA ILE A 561 11.01 17.30 1.52
C ILE A 561 10.21 18.50 1.01
N ALA A 562 8.90 18.35 0.84
CA ALA A 562 8.02 19.45 0.43
C ALA A 562 8.06 20.62 1.41
N GLY A 563 7.95 20.35 2.72
CA GLY A 563 8.07 21.37 3.76
C GLY A 563 9.43 22.07 3.75
N ARG A 564 10.51 21.34 3.43
CA ARG A 564 11.86 21.91 3.28
C ARG A 564 11.94 22.87 2.10
N PHE A 565 11.34 22.55 0.95
CA PHE A 565 11.30 23.46 -0.19
C PHE A 565 10.53 24.74 0.11
N TRP A 566 9.30 24.64 0.64
CA TRP A 566 8.48 25.81 0.94
C TRP A 566 9.16 26.74 1.93
N GLN A 567 9.81 26.19 2.96
CA GLN A 567 10.61 26.96 3.89
C GLN A 567 11.81 27.65 3.21
N LEU A 568 12.55 26.94 2.35
CA LEU A 568 13.68 27.52 1.61
C LEU A 568 13.24 28.62 0.65
N LEU A 569 12.11 28.45 -0.04
CA LEU A 569 11.57 29.43 -0.97
C LEU A 569 11.15 30.71 -0.24
N LEU A 570 10.47 30.60 0.89
CA LEU A 570 10.07 31.74 1.73
C LEU A 570 11.27 32.50 2.30
N GLU A 571 12.32 31.80 2.72
CA GLU A 571 13.55 32.43 3.23
C GLU A 571 14.44 33.01 2.12
N GLY A 572 14.43 32.43 0.93
CA GLY A 572 15.23 32.86 -0.21
C GLY A 572 14.77 34.17 -0.84
N ILE A 573 13.49 34.50 -0.74
CA ILE A 573 12.94 35.75 -1.26
C ILE A 573 13.32 36.92 -0.35
N ARG A 574 13.86 38.01 -0.90
CA ARG A 574 14.23 39.21 -0.12
C ARG A 574 13.07 40.16 0.10
N ASN A 575 12.25 40.39 -0.94
CA ASN A 575 11.14 41.35 -0.89
C ASN A 575 9.94 40.81 -0.08
N LYS A 576 9.37 41.66 0.78
CA LYS A 576 8.16 41.40 1.57
C LYS A 576 7.00 40.89 0.70
N TRP A 577 6.71 41.55 -0.42
CA TRP A 577 5.56 41.20 -1.27
C TRP A 577 5.71 39.82 -1.92
N GLY A 578 6.93 39.44 -2.33
CA GLY A 578 7.19 38.11 -2.85
C GLY A 578 6.98 37.01 -1.81
N LYS A 579 7.35 37.26 -0.55
CA LYS A 579 7.09 36.31 0.55
C LYS A 579 5.60 36.15 0.84
N ILE A 580 4.84 37.25 0.80
CA ILE A 580 3.38 37.21 0.91
C ILE A 580 2.79 36.40 -0.24
N GLY A 581 3.23 36.64 -1.47
CA GLY A 581 2.79 35.89 -2.66
C GLY A 581 3.03 34.38 -2.52
N VAL A 582 4.25 33.95 -2.15
CA VAL A 582 4.54 32.52 -1.93
C VAL A 582 3.72 31.94 -0.77
N GLY A 583 3.55 32.70 0.31
CA GLY A 583 2.68 32.29 1.42
C GLY A 583 1.23 32.08 0.98
N ALA A 584 0.69 32.98 0.16
CA ALA A 584 -0.65 32.88 -0.40
C ALA A 584 -0.79 31.66 -1.33
N VAL A 585 0.21 31.39 -2.19
CA VAL A 585 0.22 30.18 -3.03
C VAL A 585 0.23 28.90 -2.18
N PHE A 586 1.04 28.86 -1.13
CA PHE A 586 1.06 27.72 -0.21
C PHE A 586 -0.30 27.51 0.46
N ILE A 587 -0.91 28.58 0.99
CA ILE A 587 -2.22 28.52 1.64
C ILE A 587 -3.30 28.08 0.66
N ALA A 588 -3.33 28.66 -0.55
CA ALA A 588 -4.27 28.28 -1.60
C ALA A 588 -4.13 26.78 -1.96
N GLY A 589 -2.88 26.31 -2.17
CA GLY A 589 -2.61 24.90 -2.46
C GLY A 589 -2.95 23.95 -1.31
N LEU A 590 -2.81 24.39 -0.05
CA LEU A 590 -3.21 23.62 1.13
C LEU A 590 -4.73 23.62 1.35
N SER A 591 -5.42 24.67 0.92
CA SER A 591 -6.88 24.79 1.07
C SER A 591 -7.64 23.77 0.23
N LEU A 592 -7.11 23.37 -0.93
CA LEU A 592 -7.75 22.38 -1.82
C LEU A 592 -7.97 21.01 -1.14
N PRO A 593 -6.93 20.32 -0.63
CA PRO A 593 -7.15 19.07 0.10
C PRO A 593 -7.93 19.28 1.41
N ALA A 594 -7.79 20.44 2.08
CA ALA A 594 -8.54 20.74 3.29
C ALA A 594 -10.06 20.83 3.03
N ILE A 595 -10.47 21.50 1.95
CA ILE A 595 -11.88 21.58 1.52
C ILE A 595 -12.40 20.18 1.19
N HIS A 596 -11.62 19.36 0.47
CA HIS A 596 -12.01 17.98 0.20
C HIS A 596 -12.23 17.17 1.49
N MET A 597 -11.33 17.29 2.47
CA MET A 597 -11.46 16.58 3.74
C MET A 597 -12.72 17.00 4.51
N VAL A 598 -13.01 18.29 4.60
CA VAL A 598 -14.21 18.79 5.31
C VAL A 598 -15.48 18.39 4.60
N LYS A 599 -15.54 18.53 3.26
CA LYS A 599 -16.73 18.27 2.46
C LYS A 599 -17.09 16.79 2.43
N ASN A 600 -16.09 15.91 2.34
CA ASN A 600 -16.30 14.50 2.07
C ASN A 600 -16.09 13.61 3.30
N HIS A 601 -15.90 14.17 4.50
CA HIS A 601 -15.79 13.41 5.75
C HIS A 601 -17.02 12.48 5.93
N PRO A 602 -16.83 11.19 6.29
CA PRO A 602 -15.58 10.50 6.64
C PRO A 602 -14.89 9.76 5.46
N ASN A 603 -15.25 10.07 4.22
CA ASN A 603 -14.72 9.43 3.00
C ASN A 603 -13.59 10.25 2.35
N ASP A 604 -12.90 11.11 3.10
CA ASP A 604 -11.82 12.00 2.64
C ASP A 604 -10.60 11.26 2.06
N TYR A 605 -10.44 9.97 2.37
CA TYR A 605 -9.37 9.17 1.79
C TYR A 605 -9.56 8.92 0.28
N VAL A 606 -10.78 9.12 -0.24
CA VAL A 606 -11.14 9.06 -1.67
C VAL A 606 -10.73 10.36 -2.36
N TYR A 607 -9.45 10.71 -2.22
CA TYR A 607 -8.86 11.92 -2.78
C TYR A 607 -8.06 11.62 -4.05
N PHE A 608 -8.27 12.48 -5.04
CA PHE A 608 -7.46 12.59 -6.26
C PHE A 608 -7.19 14.07 -6.49
N ASN A 609 -5.97 14.40 -6.89
CA ASN A 609 -5.59 15.79 -7.06
C ASN A 609 -6.12 16.41 -8.37
N GLU A 610 -5.94 17.72 -8.46
CA GLU A 610 -6.56 18.57 -9.46
C GLU A 610 -5.96 18.33 -10.86
N VAL A 611 -4.75 17.77 -10.97
CA VAL A 611 -4.12 17.42 -12.26
C VAL A 611 -4.89 16.32 -12.99
N VAL A 612 -5.51 15.39 -12.26
CA VAL A 612 -6.39 14.36 -12.85
C VAL A 612 -7.81 14.89 -13.04
N GLY A 613 -8.12 16.10 -12.57
CA GLY A 613 -9.49 16.63 -12.53
C GLY A 613 -10.27 16.19 -11.29
N GLY A 614 -9.57 15.88 -10.20
CA GLY A 614 -10.19 15.40 -8.96
C GLY A 614 -10.83 14.03 -9.12
N LEU A 615 -11.82 13.73 -8.28
CA LEU A 615 -12.55 12.45 -8.37
C LEU A 615 -13.26 12.28 -9.71
N LYS A 616 -13.76 13.35 -10.33
CA LYS A 616 -14.45 13.30 -11.64
C LYS A 616 -13.60 12.64 -12.72
N GLY A 617 -12.32 13.02 -12.83
CA GLY A 617 -11.43 12.41 -13.81
C GLY A 617 -10.89 11.04 -13.40
N ALA A 618 -10.96 10.70 -12.11
CA ALA A 618 -10.53 9.41 -11.59
C ALA A 618 -11.64 8.34 -11.58
N TYR A 619 -12.91 8.75 -11.57
CA TYR A 619 -14.07 7.86 -11.40
C TYR A 619 -14.18 6.86 -12.54
N GLY A 620 -14.09 5.57 -12.21
CA GLY A 620 -14.04 4.46 -13.17
C GLY A 620 -12.67 4.20 -13.80
N ASP A 621 -11.71 5.11 -13.65
CA ASP A 621 -10.33 4.92 -14.14
C ASP A 621 -9.38 4.42 -13.05
N TYR A 622 -9.71 4.64 -11.78
CA TYR A 622 -8.96 4.23 -10.60
C TYR A 622 -9.89 3.71 -9.50
N GLU A 623 -9.36 2.88 -8.61
CA GLU A 623 -10.05 2.45 -7.39
C GLU A 623 -10.37 3.64 -6.46
N THR A 624 -11.62 3.73 -6.03
CA THR A 624 -12.16 4.79 -5.16
C THR A 624 -12.34 4.28 -3.72
N ASP A 625 -13.55 3.86 -3.32
CA ASP A 625 -13.86 3.40 -1.96
C ASP A 625 -13.47 1.94 -1.71
N TYR A 626 -12.20 1.58 -1.99
CA TYR A 626 -11.71 0.19 -1.89
C TYR A 626 -11.68 -0.40 -0.47
N TYR A 627 -11.90 0.40 0.58
CA TYR A 627 -12.04 -0.06 1.97
C TYR A 627 -13.50 -0.16 2.41
N TYR A 628 -14.45 0.23 1.55
CA TYR A 628 -15.88 0.19 1.82
C TYR A 628 -16.28 1.09 2.99
N ASN A 629 -15.58 2.20 3.17
CA ASN A 629 -15.81 3.13 4.28
C ASN A 629 -17.23 3.71 4.21
N SER A 630 -17.73 3.96 2.99
CA SER A 630 -19.08 4.49 2.77
C SER A 630 -20.21 3.52 3.11
N LEU A 631 -19.93 2.22 3.31
CA LEU A 631 -20.96 1.26 3.76
C LEU A 631 -21.56 1.64 5.12
N LYS A 632 -20.79 2.32 5.97
CA LYS A 632 -21.31 2.80 7.26
C LYS A 632 -22.36 3.89 7.08
N ASP A 633 -22.12 4.84 6.18
CA ASP A 633 -23.10 5.88 5.85
C ASP A 633 -24.36 5.28 5.22
N ALA A 634 -24.19 4.29 4.34
CA ALA A 634 -25.29 3.52 3.77
C ALA A 634 -26.11 2.77 4.83
N TYR A 635 -25.45 2.11 5.78
CA TYR A 635 -26.10 1.44 6.92
C TYR A 635 -26.83 2.44 7.82
N ASN A 636 -26.17 3.52 8.25
CA ASN A 636 -26.74 4.52 9.15
C ASN A 636 -27.99 5.16 8.54
N TRP A 637 -27.93 5.49 7.25
CA TRP A 637 -29.10 5.99 6.52
C TRP A 637 -30.20 4.94 6.45
N PHE A 638 -29.87 3.69 6.11
CA PHE A 638 -30.85 2.61 6.00
C PHE A 638 -31.57 2.37 7.33
N HIS A 639 -30.82 2.19 8.41
CA HIS A 639 -31.36 1.98 9.76
C HIS A 639 -32.24 3.14 10.23
N LYS A 640 -31.97 4.38 9.77
CA LYS A 640 -32.76 5.55 10.13
C LYS A 640 -34.03 5.72 9.28
N ASN A 641 -34.01 5.34 8.01
CA ASN A 641 -35.04 5.71 7.03
C ASN A 641 -35.87 4.53 6.50
N VAL A 642 -35.50 3.29 6.81
CA VAL A 642 -36.21 2.09 6.32
C VAL A 642 -36.85 1.36 7.49
N ASP A 643 -38.18 1.38 7.52
CA ASP A 643 -38.95 0.59 8.48
C ASP A 643 -38.96 -0.89 8.09
N LEU A 644 -38.40 -1.72 8.96
CA LEU A 644 -38.33 -3.15 8.75
C LEU A 644 -39.61 -3.86 9.22
N PRO A 645 -40.17 -4.78 8.43
CA PRO A 645 -41.30 -5.61 8.85
C PRO A 645 -40.95 -6.44 10.10
N LYS A 646 -41.90 -6.55 11.03
CA LYS A 646 -41.72 -7.32 12.29
C LYS A 646 -42.09 -8.79 12.16
N ASP A 647 -42.92 -9.11 11.17
CA ASP A 647 -43.51 -10.43 10.90
C ASP A 647 -42.62 -11.33 10.05
N ARG A 648 -41.63 -10.77 9.34
CA ARG A 648 -40.71 -11.53 8.50
C ARG A 648 -39.30 -10.96 8.52
N LYS A 649 -38.32 -11.83 8.24
CA LYS A 649 -36.93 -11.40 8.08
C LYS A 649 -36.75 -10.68 6.76
N THR A 650 -36.09 -9.52 6.81
CA THR A 650 -35.65 -8.77 5.64
C THR A 650 -34.28 -9.28 5.22
N THR A 651 -34.13 -9.67 3.95
CA THR A 651 -32.85 -10.14 3.43
C THR A 651 -32.11 -9.02 2.71
N ILE A 652 -30.87 -8.77 3.13
CA ILE A 652 -29.97 -7.77 2.55
C ILE A 652 -28.81 -8.50 1.85
N VAL A 653 -28.60 -8.24 0.56
CA VAL A 653 -27.49 -8.83 -0.21
C VAL A 653 -26.33 -7.84 -0.39
N THR A 654 -25.10 -8.34 -0.28
CA THR A 654 -23.88 -7.54 -0.49
C THR A 654 -22.69 -8.43 -0.90
N ASN A 655 -21.64 -7.83 -1.46
CA ASN A 655 -20.33 -8.45 -1.62
C ASN A 655 -19.44 -8.33 -0.36
N HIS A 656 -19.86 -7.58 0.66
CA HIS A 656 -19.12 -7.38 1.92
C HIS A 656 -19.93 -7.80 3.15
N ILE A 657 -20.27 -9.10 3.19
CA ILE A 657 -21.16 -9.69 4.18
C ILE A 657 -20.73 -9.45 5.64
N ASN A 658 -19.42 -9.50 5.93
CA ASN A 658 -18.93 -9.37 7.31
C ASN A 658 -19.20 -7.97 7.88
N ILE A 659 -18.99 -6.92 7.08
CA ILE A 659 -19.19 -5.52 7.48
C ILE A 659 -20.66 -5.30 7.84
N LEU A 660 -21.58 -5.67 6.93
CA LEU A 660 -23.02 -5.47 7.19
C LEU A 660 -23.55 -6.38 8.30
N LYS A 661 -23.10 -7.64 8.41
CA LYS A 661 -23.46 -8.51 9.54
C LYS A 661 -23.05 -7.90 10.87
N TYR A 662 -21.89 -7.25 10.92
CA TYR A 662 -21.46 -6.54 12.12
C TYR A 662 -22.36 -5.34 12.41
N TYR A 663 -22.72 -4.53 11.41
CA TYR A 663 -23.60 -3.38 11.64
C TYR A 663 -25.00 -3.80 12.08
N PHE A 664 -25.62 -4.77 11.41
CA PHE A 664 -26.93 -5.32 11.74
C PHE A 664 -26.91 -6.37 12.87
N ARG A 665 -25.83 -6.47 13.66
CA ARG A 665 -25.69 -7.52 14.69
C ARG A 665 -26.75 -7.47 15.79
N ALA A 666 -27.34 -6.29 16.02
CA ALA A 666 -28.41 -6.09 16.98
C ALA A 666 -29.80 -6.33 16.37
N ASP A 667 -29.91 -6.39 15.03
CA ASP A 667 -31.17 -6.48 14.29
C ASP A 667 -31.54 -7.95 14.01
N THR A 668 -32.38 -8.54 14.86
CA THR A 668 -32.80 -9.95 14.74
C THR A 668 -33.67 -10.25 13.51
N ASN A 669 -34.30 -9.20 12.96
CA ASN A 669 -35.17 -9.26 11.77
C ASN A 669 -34.42 -9.06 10.45
N VAL A 670 -33.08 -8.94 10.47
CA VAL A 670 -32.27 -8.78 9.26
C VAL A 670 -31.44 -10.04 9.01
N ASN A 671 -31.43 -10.50 7.76
CA ASN A 671 -30.55 -11.55 7.28
C ASN A 671 -29.64 -11.00 6.20
N VAL A 672 -28.32 -11.01 6.41
CA VAL A 672 -27.35 -10.53 5.43
C VAL A 672 -26.73 -11.71 4.68
N ILE A 673 -26.87 -11.73 3.36
CA ILE A 673 -26.34 -12.77 2.47
C ILE A 673 -25.29 -12.23 1.50
N TYR A 674 -24.41 -13.12 1.04
CA TYR A 674 -23.37 -12.76 0.08
C TYR A 674 -23.87 -12.96 -1.36
N SER A 675 -23.59 -11.98 -2.22
CA SER A 675 -23.58 -12.18 -3.67
C SER A 675 -22.56 -11.26 -4.34
N ARG A 676 -22.07 -11.65 -5.52
CA ARG A 676 -21.35 -10.72 -6.40
C ARG A 676 -22.34 -9.75 -7.02
N TYR A 677 -21.86 -8.55 -7.38
CA TYR A 677 -22.73 -7.51 -7.92
C TYR A 677 -23.49 -7.94 -9.20
N TYR A 678 -22.83 -8.68 -10.10
CA TYR A 678 -23.41 -9.19 -11.35
C TYR A 678 -24.10 -10.57 -11.22
N GLU A 679 -24.30 -11.05 -9.99
CA GLU A 679 -24.98 -12.33 -9.67
C GLU A 679 -26.06 -12.11 -8.59
N LYS A 680 -26.45 -10.85 -8.36
CA LYS A 680 -27.36 -10.49 -7.27
C LYS A 680 -28.79 -10.89 -7.58
N TYR A 681 -29.22 -10.88 -8.84
CA TYR A 681 -30.61 -11.18 -9.20
C TYR A 681 -30.97 -12.65 -9.03
N ALA A 682 -29.98 -13.56 -9.09
CA ALA A 682 -30.15 -14.98 -8.77
C ALA A 682 -30.37 -15.30 -7.28
N LYS A 683 -30.37 -14.29 -6.39
CA LYS A 683 -30.60 -14.46 -4.95
C LYS A 683 -31.93 -13.83 -4.56
N ASP A 684 -32.64 -14.46 -3.62
CA ASP A 684 -33.82 -13.88 -3.00
C ASP A 684 -33.41 -12.85 -1.94
N TRP A 685 -33.66 -11.57 -2.21
CA TRP A 685 -33.37 -10.46 -1.30
C TRP A 685 -34.39 -9.33 -1.43
N ASP A 686 -34.52 -8.54 -0.38
CA ASP A 686 -35.43 -7.38 -0.31
C ASP A 686 -34.66 -6.07 -0.52
N TYR A 687 -33.44 -5.99 0.01
CA TYR A 687 -32.51 -4.88 -0.24
C TYR A 687 -31.13 -5.34 -0.65
N ALA A 688 -30.37 -4.47 -1.32
CA ALA A 688 -28.98 -4.70 -1.65
C ALA A 688 -28.12 -3.49 -1.27
N MET A 689 -26.87 -3.76 -0.86
CA MET A 689 -25.89 -2.73 -0.50
C MET A 689 -24.56 -3.07 -1.16
N PHE A 690 -24.19 -2.33 -2.21
CA PHE A 690 -22.97 -2.57 -2.98
C PHE A 690 -22.17 -1.29 -3.14
N ALA A 691 -20.89 -1.34 -2.77
CA ALA A 691 -19.95 -0.27 -3.08
C ALA A 691 -19.56 -0.28 -4.56
N ASN A 692 -19.04 0.85 -5.05
CA ASN A 692 -18.59 1.06 -6.43
C ASN A 692 -17.29 0.32 -6.79
N VAL A 693 -16.74 -0.47 -5.86
CA VAL A 693 -15.57 -1.32 -6.09
C VAL A 693 -15.94 -2.50 -6.97
N TYR A 694 -15.12 -2.78 -7.98
CA TYR A 694 -15.33 -3.82 -9.00
C TYR A 694 -16.50 -3.58 -9.98
N ILE A 695 -17.14 -2.41 -9.90
CA ILE A 695 -18.12 -2.00 -10.91
C ILE A 695 -17.37 -1.63 -12.20
N ASN A 696 -17.96 -1.96 -13.34
CA ASN A 696 -17.33 -1.76 -14.63
C ASN A 696 -17.18 -0.26 -14.92
N ARG A 697 -16.07 0.13 -15.53
CA ARG A 697 -15.79 1.52 -15.94
C ARG A 697 -16.93 2.13 -16.73
N TYR A 698 -17.48 1.39 -17.70
CA TYR A 698 -18.57 1.85 -18.54
C TYR A 698 -19.81 2.20 -17.70
N GLN A 699 -20.15 1.37 -16.72
CA GLN A 699 -21.31 1.65 -15.86
C GLN A 699 -21.09 2.88 -14.97
N LEU A 700 -19.89 3.04 -14.41
CA LEU A 700 -19.52 4.20 -13.60
C LEU A 700 -19.52 5.50 -14.42
N LYS A 701 -19.04 5.47 -15.67
CA LYS A 701 -18.93 6.66 -16.52
C LYS A 701 -20.25 7.07 -17.20
N ASN A 702 -21.16 6.13 -17.43
CA ASN A 702 -22.43 6.38 -18.13
C ASN A 702 -23.65 6.47 -17.19
N GLY A 703 -23.43 6.59 -15.88
CA GLY A 703 -24.54 6.75 -14.92
C GLY A 703 -25.41 5.51 -14.76
N LEU A 704 -24.90 4.32 -15.08
CA LEU A 704 -25.59 3.04 -14.83
C LEU A 704 -25.37 2.53 -13.40
N PHE A 705 -24.40 3.12 -12.69
CA PHE A 705 -24.25 2.98 -11.24
C PHE A 705 -24.48 4.36 -10.59
N PRO A 706 -25.31 4.45 -9.54
CA PRO A 706 -26.07 3.36 -8.91
C PRO A 706 -27.20 2.84 -9.82
N PRO A 707 -27.56 1.55 -9.73
CA PRO A 707 -28.56 0.96 -10.62
C PRO A 707 -29.99 1.43 -10.28
N GLN A 708 -30.93 1.12 -11.17
CA GLN A 708 -32.35 1.35 -10.92
C GLN A 708 -32.81 0.68 -9.62
N GLY A 709 -33.69 1.37 -8.88
CA GLY A 709 -34.17 0.93 -7.57
C GLY A 709 -33.27 1.36 -6.40
N THR A 710 -32.21 2.12 -6.65
CA THR A 710 -31.44 2.78 -5.59
C THR A 710 -32.28 3.83 -4.87
N ILE A 711 -32.37 3.69 -3.56
CA ILE A 711 -33.10 4.59 -2.66
C ILE A 711 -32.17 5.55 -1.90
N TYR A 712 -30.88 5.23 -1.84
CA TYR A 712 -29.85 6.09 -1.24
C TYR A 712 -28.45 5.75 -1.73
N THR A 713 -27.60 6.77 -1.82
CA THR A 713 -26.18 6.60 -2.11
C THR A 713 -25.35 7.65 -1.37
N PRO A 714 -24.38 7.27 -0.51
CA PRO A 714 -23.36 8.19 -0.06
C PRO A 714 -22.48 8.60 -1.25
N GLU A 715 -22.19 9.89 -1.33
CA GLU A 715 -21.42 10.49 -2.42
C GLU A 715 -20.12 11.11 -1.92
N VAL A 716 -19.09 11.10 -2.78
CA VAL A 716 -17.88 11.91 -2.62
C VAL A 716 -17.80 12.81 -3.85
N ASP A 717 -17.69 14.11 -3.65
CA ASP A 717 -17.66 15.10 -4.72
C ASP A 717 -18.76 14.94 -5.79
N GLY A 718 -19.95 14.47 -5.39
CA GLY A 718 -21.09 14.23 -6.27
C GLY A 718 -21.07 12.90 -7.01
N PHE A 719 -20.14 12.00 -6.68
CA PHE A 719 -20.03 10.67 -7.28
C PHE A 719 -20.45 9.57 -6.29
N PRO A 720 -21.25 8.58 -6.72
CA PRO A 720 -21.82 7.57 -5.84
C PRO A 720 -20.77 6.54 -5.39
N MET A 721 -20.69 6.30 -4.08
CA MET A 721 -19.75 5.35 -3.47
C MET A 721 -20.39 4.01 -3.16
N THR A 722 -21.57 4.01 -2.55
CA THR A 722 -22.36 2.79 -2.25
C THR A 722 -23.78 2.97 -2.73
N ALA A 723 -24.39 1.93 -3.30
CA ALA A 723 -25.80 1.94 -3.65
C ALA A 723 -26.60 1.12 -2.64
N VAL A 724 -27.59 1.77 -1.99
CA VAL A 724 -28.65 1.08 -1.23
C VAL A 724 -29.83 0.90 -2.16
N ILE A 725 -30.15 -0.35 -2.50
CA ILE A 725 -31.12 -0.71 -3.54
C ILE A 725 -32.29 -1.42 -2.89
N LYS A 726 -33.52 -1.02 -3.23
CA LYS A 726 -34.74 -1.74 -2.88
C LYS A 726 -35.18 -2.59 -4.07
N ARG A 727 -35.43 -3.88 -3.82
CA ARG A 727 -35.91 -4.82 -4.84
C ARG A 727 -37.27 -4.36 -5.36
N GLN A 728 -37.39 -4.18 -6.67
CA GLN A 728 -38.64 -3.74 -7.32
C GLN A 728 -39.60 -4.91 -7.60
N GLY A 729 -39.05 -6.07 -7.94
CA GLY A 729 -39.77 -7.31 -8.25
C GLY A 729 -38.90 -8.54 -8.01
N LYS A 730 -39.53 -9.72 -7.95
CA LYS A 730 -38.88 -11.02 -7.71
C LYS A 730 -39.28 -12.09 -8.73
N GLU A 731 -39.93 -11.68 -9.82
CA GLU A 731 -40.48 -12.58 -10.83
C GLU A 731 -39.38 -13.42 -11.51
N GLU A 732 -38.18 -12.86 -11.67
CA GLU A 732 -37.02 -13.53 -12.25
C GLU A 732 -36.51 -14.72 -11.42
N LEU A 733 -36.79 -14.79 -10.11
CA LEU A 733 -36.42 -15.95 -9.28
C LEU A 733 -37.06 -17.24 -9.78
N ALA A 734 -38.29 -17.16 -10.30
CA ALA A 734 -38.95 -18.31 -10.91
C ALA A 734 -38.20 -18.78 -12.17
N GLY A 735 -37.68 -17.85 -12.98
CA GLY A 735 -36.83 -18.15 -14.13
C GLY A 735 -35.54 -18.88 -13.72
N PHE A 736 -34.86 -18.40 -12.68
CA PHE A 736 -33.65 -19.06 -12.16
C PHE A 736 -33.93 -20.47 -11.62
N LYS A 737 -35.08 -20.67 -10.97
CA LYS A 737 -35.51 -22.01 -10.52
C LYS A 737 -35.78 -22.94 -11.69
N LEU A 738 -36.51 -22.49 -12.71
CA LEU A 738 -36.80 -23.27 -13.92
C LEU A 738 -35.53 -23.59 -14.71
N GLU A 739 -34.56 -22.66 -14.79
CA GLU A 739 -33.23 -22.90 -15.36
C GLU A 739 -32.52 -24.05 -14.61
N ALA A 740 -32.54 -24.04 -13.28
CA ALA A 740 -31.94 -25.12 -12.47
C ALA A 740 -32.63 -26.48 -12.68
N GLU A 741 -33.95 -26.47 -12.92
CA GLU A 741 -34.75 -27.65 -13.28
C GLU A 741 -34.58 -28.08 -14.76
N ARG A 742 -33.75 -27.37 -15.54
CA ARG A 742 -33.53 -27.56 -16.98
C ARG A 742 -34.77 -27.37 -17.86
N LYS A 743 -35.78 -26.63 -17.38
CA LYS A 743 -36.99 -26.26 -18.13
C LYS A 743 -36.75 -24.95 -18.89
N TYR A 744 -35.89 -25.00 -19.90
CA TYR A 744 -35.33 -23.80 -20.53
C TYR A 744 -36.37 -22.92 -21.22
N ASP A 745 -37.33 -23.48 -21.95
CA ASP A 745 -38.35 -22.68 -22.64
C ASP A 745 -39.23 -21.89 -21.65
N GLN A 746 -39.65 -22.53 -20.56
CA GLN A 746 -40.45 -21.87 -19.51
C GLN A 746 -39.64 -20.80 -18.78
N ALA A 747 -38.36 -21.06 -18.50
CA ALA A 747 -37.47 -20.06 -17.90
C ALA A 747 -37.28 -18.85 -18.81
N LEU A 748 -37.17 -19.08 -20.13
CA LEU A 748 -37.00 -18.04 -21.14
C LEU A 748 -38.21 -17.08 -21.17
N GLU A 749 -39.42 -17.61 -21.14
CA GLU A 749 -40.66 -16.80 -21.09
C GLU A 749 -40.70 -15.92 -19.84
N VAL A 750 -40.38 -16.47 -18.67
CA VAL A 750 -40.33 -15.70 -17.42
C VAL A 750 -39.29 -14.58 -17.49
N PHE A 751 -38.08 -14.88 -17.96
CA PHE A 751 -37.03 -13.86 -18.05
C PHE A 751 -37.33 -12.78 -19.09
N LYS A 752 -37.95 -13.12 -20.23
CA LYS A 752 -38.37 -12.14 -21.24
C LYS A 752 -39.43 -11.19 -20.68
N ALA A 753 -40.48 -11.71 -20.06
CA ALA A 753 -41.51 -10.91 -19.41
C ALA A 753 -40.95 -10.00 -18.31
N TYR A 754 -39.92 -10.47 -17.60
CA TYR A 754 -39.21 -9.66 -16.61
C TYR A 754 -38.43 -8.50 -17.24
N VAL A 755 -37.64 -8.77 -18.29
CA VAL A 755 -36.80 -7.75 -18.95
C VAL A 755 -37.63 -6.71 -19.69
N GLU A 756 -38.85 -7.04 -20.14
CA GLU A 756 -39.79 -6.04 -20.67
C GLU A 756 -40.12 -4.94 -19.64
N LYS A 757 -40.26 -5.32 -18.36
CA LYS A 757 -40.46 -4.38 -17.25
C LYS A 757 -39.15 -3.72 -16.79
N TYR A 758 -38.06 -4.47 -16.82
CA TYR A 758 -36.75 -4.06 -16.28
C TYR A 758 -35.63 -4.23 -17.33
N PRO A 759 -35.59 -3.36 -18.37
CA PRO A 759 -34.71 -3.55 -19.52
C PRO A 759 -33.22 -3.33 -19.22
N GLN A 760 -32.89 -2.73 -18.07
CA GLN A 760 -31.51 -2.42 -17.66
C GLN A 760 -30.89 -3.49 -16.74
N ASN A 761 -31.29 -4.75 -16.87
CA ASN A 761 -30.75 -5.86 -16.07
C ASN A 761 -29.79 -6.73 -16.89
N GLU A 762 -28.50 -6.42 -16.83
CA GLU A 762 -27.45 -7.10 -17.59
C GLU A 762 -27.32 -8.59 -17.22
N GLU A 763 -27.60 -8.96 -15.97
CA GLU A 763 -27.54 -10.34 -15.48
C GLU A 763 -28.61 -11.18 -16.17
N VAL A 764 -29.88 -10.74 -16.12
CA VAL A 764 -30.99 -11.49 -16.73
C VAL A 764 -30.90 -11.50 -18.26
N LEU A 765 -30.48 -10.41 -18.90
CA LEU A 765 -30.23 -10.39 -20.35
C LEU A 765 -29.20 -11.45 -20.78
N SER A 766 -28.12 -11.61 -20.01
CA SER A 766 -27.11 -12.64 -20.29
C SER A 766 -27.64 -14.07 -20.06
N ARG A 767 -28.57 -14.26 -19.12
CA ARG A 767 -29.25 -15.54 -18.89
C ARG A 767 -30.19 -15.89 -20.05
N ILE A 768 -30.94 -14.93 -20.58
CA ILE A 768 -31.78 -15.11 -21.79
C ILE A 768 -30.91 -15.55 -22.97
N ALA A 769 -29.75 -14.91 -23.17
CA ALA A 769 -28.82 -15.29 -24.23
C ALA A 769 -28.34 -16.75 -24.10
N LYS A 770 -27.96 -17.15 -22.87
CA LYS A 770 -27.55 -18.52 -22.56
C LYS A 770 -28.65 -19.54 -22.82
N LEU A 771 -29.86 -19.28 -22.33
CA LEU A 771 -30.99 -20.20 -22.52
C LEU A 771 -31.38 -20.31 -23.99
N SER A 772 -31.39 -19.19 -24.73
CA SER A 772 -31.66 -19.18 -26.17
C SER A 772 -30.64 -20.03 -26.94
N PHE A 773 -29.35 -19.97 -26.56
CA PHE A 773 -28.32 -20.83 -27.13
C PHE A 773 -28.59 -22.31 -26.84
N LEU A 774 -28.96 -22.66 -25.60
CA LEU A 774 -29.28 -24.04 -25.21
C LEU A 774 -30.51 -24.61 -25.90
N THR A 775 -31.50 -23.76 -26.25
CA THR A 775 -32.69 -24.14 -27.03
C THR A 775 -32.48 -24.00 -28.54
N ASN A 776 -31.24 -23.83 -29.00
CA ASN A 776 -30.84 -23.70 -30.40
C ASN A 776 -31.47 -22.51 -31.16
N ASN A 777 -31.87 -21.46 -30.44
CA ASN A 777 -32.33 -20.19 -31.01
C ASN A 777 -31.18 -19.18 -31.04
N LEU A 778 -30.32 -19.31 -32.05
CA LEU A 778 -29.06 -18.57 -32.16
C LEU A 778 -29.25 -17.06 -32.40
N GLU A 779 -30.28 -16.67 -33.17
CA GLU A 779 -30.61 -15.27 -33.41
C GLU A 779 -30.98 -14.54 -32.11
N GLN A 780 -31.84 -15.15 -31.27
CA GLN A 780 -32.17 -14.58 -29.96
C GLN A 780 -30.96 -14.58 -29.02
N ALA A 781 -30.14 -15.64 -29.05
CA ALA A 781 -28.92 -15.70 -28.25
C ALA A 781 -27.98 -14.52 -28.55
N GLU A 782 -27.72 -14.24 -29.83
CA GLU A 782 -26.92 -13.09 -30.27
C GLU A 782 -27.57 -11.76 -29.87
N ALA A 783 -28.86 -11.58 -30.14
CA ALA A 783 -29.57 -10.33 -29.87
C ALA A 783 -29.55 -9.94 -28.39
N TYR A 784 -29.85 -10.89 -27.50
CA TYR A 784 -29.86 -10.64 -26.05
C TYR A 784 -28.45 -10.52 -25.46
N ALA A 785 -27.46 -11.26 -25.99
CA ALA A 785 -26.06 -11.06 -25.62
C ALA A 785 -25.60 -9.64 -25.95
N LYS A 786 -25.91 -9.13 -27.16
CA LYS A 786 -25.61 -7.74 -27.56
C LYS A 786 -26.31 -6.71 -26.69
N LYS A 787 -27.58 -6.94 -26.30
CA LYS A 787 -28.30 -6.07 -25.33
C LYS A 787 -27.60 -6.03 -23.97
N ALA A 788 -27.14 -7.17 -23.46
CA ALA A 788 -26.38 -7.21 -22.20
C ALA A 788 -25.05 -6.45 -22.30
N LEU A 789 -24.35 -6.59 -23.44
CA LEU A 789 -23.08 -5.91 -23.70
C LEU A 789 -23.23 -4.39 -23.88
N ALA A 790 -24.41 -3.91 -24.30
CA ALA A 790 -24.69 -2.48 -24.34
C ALA A 790 -24.74 -1.84 -22.93
N LEU A 791 -25.05 -2.63 -21.89
CA LEU A 791 -25.04 -2.19 -20.49
C LEU A 791 -23.69 -2.44 -19.81
N HIS A 792 -22.99 -3.52 -20.21
CA HIS A 792 -21.68 -3.90 -19.68
C HIS A 792 -20.83 -4.52 -20.80
N PRO A 793 -19.99 -3.72 -21.50
CA PRO A 793 -19.26 -4.16 -22.70
C PRO A 793 -18.29 -5.33 -22.51
N SER A 794 -17.77 -5.52 -21.29
CA SER A 794 -16.89 -6.63 -20.92
C SER A 794 -17.57 -7.69 -20.05
N LEU A 795 -18.91 -7.80 -20.10
CA LEU A 795 -19.64 -8.83 -19.36
C LEU A 795 -19.25 -10.22 -19.89
N ASN A 796 -18.40 -10.91 -19.13
CA ASN A 796 -17.84 -12.20 -19.52
C ASN A 796 -18.89 -13.22 -19.94
N GLU A 797 -20.01 -13.32 -19.22
CA GLU A 797 -21.08 -14.28 -19.54
C GLU A 797 -21.68 -13.99 -20.94
N ALA A 798 -21.97 -12.73 -21.24
CA ALA A 798 -22.54 -12.35 -22.53
C ALA A 798 -21.53 -12.50 -23.68
N LEU A 799 -20.26 -12.15 -23.48
CA LEU A 799 -19.20 -12.40 -24.46
C LEU A 799 -18.99 -13.90 -24.70
N TYR A 800 -19.07 -14.71 -23.65
CA TYR A 800 -18.93 -16.16 -23.74
C TYR A 800 -20.08 -16.76 -24.55
N MET A 801 -21.32 -16.31 -24.33
CA MET A 801 -22.49 -16.75 -25.12
C MET A 801 -22.43 -16.27 -26.56
N LEU A 802 -21.95 -15.06 -26.81
CA LEU A 802 -21.76 -14.54 -28.17
C LEU A 802 -20.71 -15.38 -28.93
N ALA A 803 -19.59 -15.73 -28.28
CA ALA A 803 -18.56 -16.57 -28.87
C ALA A 803 -19.10 -17.97 -29.22
N LEU A 804 -19.82 -18.63 -28.31
CA LEU A 804 -20.42 -19.95 -28.58
C LEU A 804 -21.46 -19.89 -29.71
N THR A 805 -22.29 -18.85 -29.72
CA THR A 805 -23.30 -18.63 -30.78
C THR A 805 -22.63 -18.52 -32.14
N TYR A 806 -21.60 -17.67 -32.27
CA TYR A 806 -20.84 -17.53 -33.51
C TYR A 806 -20.07 -18.79 -33.92
N ILE A 807 -19.57 -19.59 -32.96
CA ILE A 807 -18.95 -20.89 -33.27
C ILE A 807 -19.97 -21.85 -33.88
N GLN A 808 -21.19 -21.89 -33.34
CA GLN A 808 -22.27 -22.75 -33.84
C GLN A 808 -22.72 -22.33 -35.25
N GLU A 809 -22.72 -21.03 -35.54
CA GLU A 809 -23.01 -20.48 -36.88
C GLU A 809 -21.81 -20.50 -37.84
N ASN A 810 -20.68 -21.07 -37.42
CA ASN A 810 -19.42 -21.09 -38.17
C ASN A 810 -18.83 -19.69 -38.51
N ARG A 811 -19.23 -18.65 -37.76
CA ARG A 811 -18.72 -17.27 -37.84
C ARG A 811 -17.45 -17.12 -36.99
N LEU A 812 -16.42 -17.90 -37.32
CA LEU A 812 -15.24 -18.10 -36.46
C LEU A 812 -14.42 -16.82 -36.18
N GLN A 813 -14.41 -15.84 -37.10
CA GLN A 813 -13.71 -14.56 -36.89
C GLN A 813 -14.40 -13.69 -35.84
N GLU A 814 -15.73 -13.61 -35.87
CA GLU A 814 -16.50 -12.86 -34.87
C GLU A 814 -16.42 -13.54 -33.50
N ALA A 815 -16.44 -14.88 -33.48
CA ALA A 815 -16.18 -15.65 -32.27
C ALA A 815 -14.81 -15.32 -31.66
N MET A 816 -13.78 -15.21 -32.50
CA MET A 816 -12.43 -14.82 -32.07
C MET A 816 -12.42 -13.40 -31.49
N GLY A 817 -13.20 -12.47 -32.06
CA GLY A 817 -13.39 -11.13 -31.52
C GLY A 817 -13.97 -11.14 -30.11
N ALA A 818 -15.04 -11.90 -29.87
CA ALA A 818 -15.65 -12.03 -28.54
C ALA A 818 -14.71 -12.70 -27.53
N ALA A 819 -14.01 -13.77 -27.93
CA ALA A 819 -13.01 -14.43 -27.08
C ALA A 819 -11.82 -13.52 -26.77
N GLN A 820 -11.38 -12.71 -27.74
CA GLN A 820 -10.30 -11.73 -27.55
C GLN A 820 -10.72 -10.61 -26.60
N ALA A 821 -11.98 -10.15 -26.63
CA ALA A 821 -12.48 -9.17 -25.67
C ALA A 821 -12.42 -9.69 -24.22
N ILE A 822 -12.77 -10.97 -23.98
CA ILE A 822 -12.63 -11.61 -22.66
C ILE A 822 -11.16 -11.63 -22.21
N VAL A 823 -10.24 -11.95 -23.12
CA VAL A 823 -8.80 -12.02 -22.83
C VAL A 823 -8.18 -10.62 -22.66
N ASN A 824 -8.70 -9.60 -23.33
CA ASN A 824 -8.26 -8.22 -23.16
C ASN A 824 -8.62 -7.69 -21.77
N GLU A 825 -9.83 -7.99 -21.28
CA GLU A 825 -10.25 -7.64 -19.90
C GLU A 825 -9.48 -8.45 -18.85
N ASN A 826 -9.21 -9.73 -19.14
CA ASN A 826 -8.41 -10.57 -18.26
C ASN A 826 -7.59 -11.58 -19.07
N ALA A 827 -6.29 -11.29 -19.21
CA ALA A 827 -5.36 -12.12 -19.97
C ALA A 827 -5.21 -13.55 -19.43
N PHE A 828 -5.70 -13.80 -18.22
CA PHE A 828 -5.66 -15.06 -17.49
C PHE A 828 -7.07 -15.66 -17.33
N SER A 829 -8.04 -15.16 -18.09
CA SER A 829 -9.37 -15.75 -18.18
C SER A 829 -9.27 -17.13 -18.82
N VAL A 830 -9.45 -18.16 -18.00
CA VAL A 830 -9.46 -19.57 -18.45
C VAL A 830 -10.53 -19.78 -19.51
N ASP A 831 -11.69 -19.14 -19.36
CA ASP A 831 -12.80 -19.24 -20.32
C ASP A 831 -12.46 -18.56 -21.65
N GLY A 832 -11.81 -17.40 -21.62
CA GLY A 832 -11.34 -16.72 -22.83
C GLY A 832 -10.26 -17.52 -23.58
N LEU A 833 -9.28 -18.08 -22.85
CA LEU A 833 -8.24 -18.94 -23.43
C LEU A 833 -8.82 -20.24 -23.99
N TYR A 834 -9.78 -20.84 -23.29
CA TYR A 834 -10.53 -22.00 -23.77
C TYR A 834 -11.29 -21.71 -25.08
N LEU A 835 -12.02 -20.59 -25.14
CA LEU A 835 -12.72 -20.19 -26.36
C LEU A 835 -11.75 -19.96 -27.52
N LYS A 836 -10.64 -19.25 -27.30
CA LYS A 836 -9.60 -19.07 -28.33
C LYS A 836 -9.06 -20.42 -28.83
N ALA A 837 -8.84 -21.38 -27.93
CA ALA A 837 -8.41 -22.71 -28.31
C ALA A 837 -9.46 -23.47 -29.12
N LEU A 838 -10.73 -23.42 -28.70
CA LEU A 838 -11.85 -24.06 -29.39
C LEU A 838 -12.00 -23.50 -30.81
N ILE A 839 -11.98 -22.18 -30.95
CA ILE A 839 -12.07 -21.49 -32.24
C ILE A 839 -10.86 -21.82 -33.11
N SER A 840 -9.64 -21.78 -32.57
CA SER A 840 -8.42 -22.12 -33.32
C SER A 840 -8.42 -23.58 -33.79
N SER A 841 -8.94 -24.50 -32.97
CA SER A 841 -9.12 -25.90 -33.35
C SER A 841 -10.13 -26.05 -34.49
N LYS A 842 -11.23 -25.29 -34.48
CA LYS A 842 -12.21 -25.25 -35.57
C LYS A 842 -11.66 -24.62 -36.85
N MET A 843 -10.75 -23.66 -36.74
CA MET A 843 -9.99 -23.11 -37.88
C MET A 843 -8.87 -24.04 -38.39
N GLY A 844 -8.69 -25.22 -37.80
CA GLY A 844 -7.61 -26.15 -38.16
C GLY A 844 -6.22 -25.77 -37.65
N ASN A 845 -6.08 -24.70 -36.87
CA ASN A 845 -4.80 -24.27 -36.28
C ASN A 845 -4.53 -25.00 -34.95
N GLN A 846 -4.06 -26.24 -35.07
CA GLN A 846 -3.76 -27.12 -33.92
C GLN A 846 -2.73 -26.53 -32.96
N GLN A 847 -1.63 -25.97 -33.49
CA GLN A 847 -0.53 -25.49 -32.67
C GLN A 847 -1.00 -24.37 -31.74
N GLU A 848 -1.76 -23.42 -32.28
CA GLU A 848 -2.31 -22.32 -31.50
C GLU A 848 -3.36 -22.81 -30.49
N ALA A 849 -4.21 -23.77 -30.88
CA ALA A 849 -5.19 -24.36 -29.96
C ALA A 849 -4.53 -25.01 -28.73
N ILE A 850 -3.47 -25.81 -28.94
CA ILE A 850 -2.70 -26.43 -27.85
C ILE A 850 -1.98 -25.38 -27.01
N ASN A 851 -1.43 -24.34 -27.62
CA ASN A 851 -0.77 -23.25 -26.90
C ASN A 851 -1.76 -22.56 -25.93
N GLN A 852 -2.95 -22.19 -26.40
CA GLN A 852 -3.96 -21.55 -25.55
C GLN A 852 -4.49 -22.49 -24.45
N ILE A 853 -4.63 -23.79 -24.72
CA ILE A 853 -4.98 -24.78 -23.68
C ILE A 853 -3.89 -24.91 -22.62
N ASN A 854 -2.61 -24.96 -23.02
CA ASN A 854 -1.51 -25.01 -22.08
C ASN A 854 -1.47 -23.78 -21.18
N ARG A 855 -1.77 -22.59 -21.74
CA ARG A 855 -1.95 -21.36 -20.96
C ARG A 855 -3.13 -21.44 -20.01
N ALA A 856 -4.28 -21.97 -20.46
CA ALA A 856 -5.45 -22.14 -19.60
C ALA A 856 -5.17 -23.11 -18.43
N LEU A 857 -4.49 -24.22 -18.70
CA LEU A 857 -4.15 -25.25 -17.73
C LEU A 857 -2.99 -24.86 -16.81
N SER A 858 -2.11 -23.93 -17.19
CA SER A 858 -1.11 -23.38 -16.27
C SER A 858 -1.74 -22.48 -15.20
N ILE A 859 -2.88 -21.85 -15.53
CA ILE A 859 -3.66 -21.01 -14.62
C ILE A 859 -4.59 -21.87 -13.75
N ARG A 860 -5.36 -22.77 -14.37
CA ARG A 860 -6.26 -23.69 -13.68
C ARG A 860 -5.98 -25.12 -14.14
N PRO A 861 -5.10 -25.86 -13.43
CA PRO A 861 -4.68 -27.20 -13.83
C PRO A 861 -5.80 -28.23 -14.00
N ASN A 862 -6.90 -28.08 -13.27
CA ASN A 862 -8.03 -29.02 -13.29
C ASN A 862 -9.26 -28.44 -14.02
N HIS A 863 -9.06 -27.55 -14.99
CA HIS A 863 -10.17 -27.02 -15.76
C HIS A 863 -10.74 -28.06 -16.74
N VAL A 864 -11.93 -28.58 -16.42
CA VAL A 864 -12.60 -29.69 -17.13
C VAL A 864 -12.70 -29.43 -18.63
N ASN A 865 -13.21 -28.28 -19.06
CA ASN A 865 -13.42 -27.99 -20.49
C ASN A 865 -12.10 -27.90 -21.28
N SER A 866 -11.05 -27.34 -20.67
CA SER A 866 -9.72 -27.26 -21.31
C SER A 866 -9.02 -28.61 -21.37
N LEU A 867 -9.17 -29.46 -20.33
CA LEU A 867 -8.65 -30.82 -20.34
C LEU A 867 -9.36 -31.66 -21.40
N ALA A 868 -10.69 -31.61 -21.47
CA ALA A 868 -11.48 -32.33 -22.47
C ALA A 868 -11.05 -31.91 -23.90
N LEU A 869 -11.09 -30.62 -24.21
CA LEU A 869 -10.69 -30.10 -25.53
C LEU A 869 -9.23 -30.43 -25.86
N GLY A 870 -8.32 -30.35 -24.89
CA GLY A 870 -6.90 -30.64 -25.10
C GLY A 870 -6.66 -32.12 -25.42
N GLY A 871 -7.34 -33.01 -24.69
CA GLY A 871 -7.35 -34.44 -24.98
C GLY A 871 -7.93 -34.74 -26.36
N ASP A 872 -9.07 -34.14 -26.70
CA ASP A 872 -9.76 -34.34 -27.98
C ASP A 872 -8.89 -33.88 -29.16
N ILE A 873 -8.22 -32.72 -29.03
CA ILE A 873 -7.27 -32.23 -30.05
C ILE A 873 -6.08 -33.19 -30.17
N LEU A 874 -5.43 -33.56 -29.06
CA LEU A 874 -4.28 -34.47 -29.11
C LEU A 874 -4.65 -35.83 -29.70
N PHE A 875 -5.83 -36.35 -29.37
CA PHE A 875 -6.38 -37.59 -29.92
C PHE A 875 -6.59 -37.48 -31.43
N ARG A 876 -7.29 -36.44 -31.89
CA ARG A 876 -7.61 -36.22 -33.31
C ARG A 876 -6.37 -36.18 -34.20
N TYR A 877 -5.27 -35.63 -33.69
CA TYR A 877 -3.99 -35.53 -34.41
C TYR A 877 -3.00 -36.65 -34.08
N GLY A 878 -3.45 -37.75 -33.46
CA GLY A 878 -2.67 -38.98 -33.29
C GLY A 878 -1.67 -39.01 -32.13
N ASN A 879 -1.64 -37.98 -31.27
CA ASN A 879 -0.78 -37.95 -30.09
C ASN A 879 -1.46 -38.63 -28.88
N TYR A 880 -1.73 -39.93 -29.03
CA TYR A 880 -2.52 -40.72 -28.07
C TYR A 880 -1.87 -40.79 -26.69
N GLN A 881 -0.54 -40.89 -26.61
CA GLN A 881 0.17 -40.95 -25.32
C GLN A 881 0.01 -39.67 -24.50
N SER A 882 0.03 -38.50 -25.14
CA SER A 882 -0.22 -37.24 -24.45
C SER A 882 -1.70 -37.08 -24.09
N ALA A 883 -2.61 -37.55 -24.96
CA ALA A 883 -4.04 -37.57 -24.70
C ALA A 883 -4.38 -38.43 -23.46
N VAL A 884 -3.75 -39.61 -23.29
CA VAL A 884 -3.88 -40.46 -22.08
C VAL A 884 -3.56 -39.67 -20.81
N ASN A 885 -2.48 -38.90 -20.81
CA ASN A 885 -2.09 -38.11 -19.63
C ASN A 885 -3.13 -37.03 -19.29
N ILE A 886 -3.70 -36.38 -20.30
CA ILE A 886 -4.72 -35.35 -20.14
C ILE A 886 -6.07 -35.97 -19.69
N TYR A 887 -6.50 -37.07 -20.30
CA TYR A 887 -7.74 -37.75 -19.91
C TYR A 887 -7.68 -38.36 -18.51
N ASN A 888 -6.52 -38.87 -18.08
CA ASN A 888 -6.34 -39.30 -16.68
C ASN A 888 -6.55 -38.14 -15.70
N ARG A 889 -6.03 -36.94 -16.02
CA ARG A 889 -6.28 -35.73 -15.21
C ARG A 889 -7.75 -35.30 -15.25
N LEU A 890 -8.42 -35.42 -16.40
CA LEU A 890 -9.83 -35.13 -16.56
C LEU A 890 -10.70 -36.06 -15.70
N LEU A 891 -10.39 -37.36 -15.70
CA LEU A 891 -11.07 -38.37 -14.88
C LEU A 891 -10.91 -38.10 -13.38
N GLN A 892 -9.74 -37.64 -12.94
CA GLN A 892 -9.55 -37.19 -11.55
C GLN A 892 -10.39 -35.96 -11.19
N ALA A 893 -10.74 -35.12 -12.17
CA ALA A 893 -11.49 -33.89 -11.95
C ALA A 893 -13.02 -34.08 -11.94
N ARG A 894 -13.58 -34.97 -12.78
CA ARG A 894 -15.04 -35.14 -12.96
C ARG A 894 -15.54 -36.60 -12.94
N GLY A 895 -14.70 -37.59 -13.22
CA GLY A 895 -15.07 -39.01 -13.16
C GLY A 895 -16.23 -39.44 -14.07
N ASP A 896 -16.32 -38.92 -15.30
CA ASP A 896 -17.41 -39.20 -16.24
C ASP A 896 -17.18 -40.48 -17.07
N VAL A 897 -18.26 -41.22 -17.36
CA VAL A 897 -18.26 -42.42 -18.21
C VAL A 897 -17.75 -42.11 -19.63
N ASN A 898 -18.09 -40.95 -20.19
CA ASN A 898 -17.59 -40.52 -21.50
C ASN A 898 -16.06 -40.39 -21.52
N ASP A 899 -15.48 -39.91 -20.43
CA ASP A 899 -14.04 -39.69 -20.32
C ASP A 899 -13.29 -41.03 -20.15
N LEU A 900 -13.94 -42.04 -19.55
CA LEU A 900 -13.43 -43.42 -19.53
C LEU A 900 -13.39 -44.01 -20.94
N VAL A 901 -14.43 -43.79 -21.74
CA VAL A 901 -14.46 -44.24 -23.15
C VAL A 901 -13.39 -43.53 -23.97
N ARG A 902 -13.21 -42.21 -23.83
CA ARG A 902 -12.13 -41.46 -24.49
C ARG A 902 -10.75 -42.02 -24.16
N LEU A 903 -10.51 -42.37 -22.90
CA LEU A 903 -9.26 -43.00 -22.47
C LEU A 903 -9.12 -44.44 -22.99
N ALA A 904 -10.19 -45.22 -23.01
CA ALA A 904 -10.20 -46.58 -23.56
C ALA A 904 -9.88 -46.56 -25.07
N ASP A 905 -10.44 -45.62 -25.82
CA ASP A 905 -10.12 -45.46 -27.25
C ASP A 905 -8.66 -45.08 -27.44
N CYS A 906 -8.09 -44.16 -26.65
CA CYS A 906 -6.65 -43.90 -26.66
C CYS A 906 -5.81 -45.18 -26.50
N TYR A 907 -6.15 -46.03 -25.52
CA TYR A 907 -5.45 -47.30 -25.32
C TYR A 907 -5.66 -48.27 -26.48
N CYS A 908 -6.86 -48.32 -27.07
CA CYS A 908 -7.13 -49.08 -28.29
C CYS A 908 -6.23 -48.61 -29.45
N ARG A 909 -6.14 -47.30 -29.71
CA ARG A 909 -5.28 -46.71 -30.75
C ARG A 909 -3.80 -47.00 -30.53
N MET A 910 -3.39 -47.18 -29.29
CA MET A 910 -2.03 -47.59 -28.89
C MET A 910 -1.83 -49.10 -28.83
N LYS A 911 -2.83 -49.91 -29.20
CA LYS A 911 -2.85 -51.39 -29.13
C LYS A 911 -2.70 -51.96 -27.71
N ALA A 912 -2.96 -51.17 -26.67
CA ALA A 912 -2.96 -51.60 -25.28
C ALA A 912 -4.33 -52.17 -24.88
N TYR A 913 -4.79 -53.22 -25.58
CA TYR A 913 -6.16 -53.72 -25.50
C TYR A 913 -6.58 -54.11 -24.08
N GLY A 914 -5.75 -54.83 -23.33
CA GLY A 914 -6.10 -55.22 -21.95
C GLY A 914 -6.44 -54.05 -21.03
N LYS A 915 -5.81 -52.88 -21.22
CA LYS A 915 -6.16 -51.65 -20.48
C LYS A 915 -7.46 -51.03 -20.98
N ALA A 916 -7.66 -51.00 -22.30
CA ALA A 916 -8.89 -50.50 -22.91
C ALA A 916 -10.12 -51.32 -22.45
N GLU A 917 -10.02 -52.65 -22.51
CA GLU A 917 -11.09 -53.58 -22.11
C GLU A 917 -11.43 -53.46 -20.62
N GLN A 918 -10.44 -53.28 -19.74
CA GLN A 918 -10.68 -53.04 -18.31
C GLN A 918 -11.50 -51.76 -18.08
N LEU A 919 -11.24 -50.70 -18.84
CA LEU A 919 -12.00 -49.45 -18.75
C LEU A 919 -13.40 -49.60 -19.34
N LEU A 920 -13.55 -50.29 -20.48
CA LEU A 920 -14.85 -50.50 -21.11
C LEU A 920 -15.76 -51.40 -20.27
N LYS A 921 -15.22 -52.42 -19.59
CA LYS A 921 -16.01 -53.23 -18.63
C LYS A 921 -16.59 -52.38 -17.50
N LYS A 922 -15.80 -51.44 -16.96
CA LYS A 922 -16.30 -50.47 -15.98
C LYS A 922 -17.39 -49.56 -16.56
N VAL A 923 -17.27 -49.17 -17.83
CA VAL A 923 -18.30 -48.39 -18.51
C VAL A 923 -19.59 -49.20 -18.65
N GLU A 924 -19.50 -50.48 -19.00
CA GLU A 924 -20.66 -51.38 -19.12
C GLU A 924 -21.34 -51.66 -17.78
N GLU A 925 -20.58 -51.77 -16.69
CA GLU A 925 -21.15 -51.90 -15.33
C GLU A 925 -22.01 -50.70 -14.94
N VAL A 926 -21.61 -49.49 -15.36
CA VAL A 926 -22.32 -48.25 -15.03
C VAL A 926 -23.44 -47.96 -16.04
N GLN A 927 -23.18 -48.16 -17.33
CA GLN A 927 -24.11 -47.86 -18.42
C GLN A 927 -24.08 -48.96 -19.50
N PRO A 928 -24.87 -50.04 -19.33
CA PRO A 928 -25.00 -51.08 -20.32
C PRO A 928 -25.51 -50.54 -21.66
N GLY A 929 -24.97 -51.02 -22.78
CA GLY A 929 -25.40 -50.61 -24.13
C GLY A 929 -24.97 -49.20 -24.52
N PHE A 930 -23.99 -48.60 -23.83
CA PHE A 930 -23.50 -47.27 -24.16
C PHE A 930 -22.79 -47.25 -25.53
N LEU A 931 -23.41 -46.60 -26.52
CA LEU A 931 -22.95 -46.61 -27.92
C LEU A 931 -21.47 -46.22 -28.09
N PRO A 932 -20.94 -45.15 -27.44
CA PRO A 932 -19.52 -44.84 -27.54
C PRO A 932 -18.59 -45.98 -27.10
N ALA A 933 -18.94 -46.73 -26.05
CA ALA A 933 -18.17 -47.89 -25.62
C ALA A 933 -18.25 -49.03 -26.63
N ALA A 934 -19.43 -49.28 -27.21
CA ALA A 934 -19.62 -50.28 -28.26
C ALA A 934 -18.77 -49.99 -29.51
N LYS A 935 -18.60 -48.71 -29.89
CA LYS A 935 -17.71 -48.32 -31.00
C LYS A 935 -16.25 -48.67 -30.72
N VAL A 936 -15.77 -48.45 -29.50
CA VAL A 936 -14.40 -48.82 -29.12
C VAL A 936 -14.23 -50.34 -29.06
N TRP A 937 -15.20 -51.08 -28.52
CA TRP A 937 -15.19 -52.56 -28.55
C TRP A 937 -15.12 -53.11 -29.97
N LEU A 938 -15.93 -52.57 -30.87
CA LEU A 938 -15.89 -52.95 -32.28
C LEU A 938 -14.50 -52.70 -32.88
N ARG A 939 -13.89 -51.55 -32.58
CA ARG A 939 -12.53 -51.23 -33.03
C ARG A 939 -11.49 -52.20 -32.49
N ILE A 940 -11.56 -52.58 -31.21
CA ILE A 940 -10.68 -53.59 -30.59
C ILE A 940 -10.81 -54.93 -31.33
N MET A 941 -12.04 -55.39 -31.56
CA MET A 941 -12.30 -56.67 -32.24
C MET A 941 -11.76 -56.67 -33.67
N ILE A 942 -11.94 -55.58 -34.42
CA ILE A 942 -11.38 -55.42 -35.77
C ILE A 942 -9.85 -55.46 -35.74
N GLN A 943 -9.21 -54.76 -34.79
CA GLN A 943 -7.75 -54.70 -34.70
C GLN A 943 -7.09 -55.97 -34.16
N GLN A 944 -7.86 -56.82 -33.44
CA GLN A 944 -7.45 -58.15 -33.01
C GLN A 944 -7.84 -59.25 -34.03
N GLU A 945 -8.40 -58.88 -35.18
CA GLU A 945 -8.88 -59.80 -36.22
C GLU A 945 -9.98 -60.77 -35.76
N ASN A 946 -10.74 -60.41 -34.71
CA ASN A 946 -11.91 -61.14 -34.26
C ASN A 946 -13.13 -60.79 -35.13
N TRP A 947 -13.14 -61.28 -36.37
CA TRP A 947 -14.14 -60.96 -37.37
C TRP A 947 -15.56 -61.42 -36.99
N ASN A 948 -15.67 -62.57 -36.30
CA ASN A 948 -16.97 -63.11 -35.88
C ASN A 948 -17.62 -62.22 -34.80
N GLY A 949 -16.84 -61.78 -33.81
CA GLY A 949 -17.31 -60.85 -32.78
C GLY A 949 -17.65 -59.47 -33.38
N ALA A 950 -16.78 -58.96 -34.26
CA ALA A 950 -17.02 -57.68 -34.94
C ALA A 950 -18.30 -57.71 -35.81
N ALA A 951 -18.57 -58.82 -36.52
CA ALA A 951 -19.78 -58.99 -37.31
C ALA A 951 -21.06 -58.98 -36.46
N ALA A 952 -21.04 -59.69 -35.32
CA ALA A 952 -22.16 -59.73 -34.39
C ALA A 952 -22.48 -58.33 -33.81
N LEU A 953 -21.44 -57.59 -33.42
CA LEU A 953 -21.61 -56.23 -32.89
C LEU A 953 -22.02 -55.22 -33.97
N LEU A 954 -21.47 -55.32 -35.19
CA LEU A 954 -21.91 -54.50 -36.33
C LEU A 954 -23.39 -54.71 -36.67
N LYS A 955 -23.91 -55.94 -36.57
CA LYS A 955 -25.33 -56.24 -36.76
C LYS A 955 -26.21 -55.56 -35.70
N GLN A 956 -25.74 -55.49 -34.45
CA GLN A 956 -26.44 -54.75 -33.39
C GLN A 956 -26.44 -53.22 -33.63
N LEU A 957 -25.36 -52.70 -34.25
CA LEU A 957 -25.23 -51.28 -34.60
C LEU A 957 -25.86 -50.91 -35.95
N GLU A 958 -26.34 -51.88 -36.73
CA GLU A 958 -26.91 -51.69 -38.07
C GLU A 958 -28.10 -50.71 -38.16
N PRO A 959 -29.01 -50.64 -37.16
CA PRO A 959 -30.09 -49.65 -37.15
C PRO A 959 -29.58 -48.19 -37.06
N ILE A 960 -28.33 -47.98 -36.63
CA ILE A 960 -27.73 -46.66 -36.44
C ILE A 960 -27.04 -46.25 -37.74
N ASN A 961 -27.74 -45.48 -38.58
CA ASN A 961 -27.28 -45.06 -39.90
C ASN A 961 -26.86 -43.57 -39.98
N ASN A 962 -26.80 -42.87 -38.85
CA ASN A 962 -26.51 -41.44 -38.75
C ASN A 962 -25.18 -41.12 -38.04
N ASP A 963 -24.30 -42.11 -37.81
CA ASP A 963 -22.97 -41.89 -37.19
C ASP A 963 -21.84 -42.18 -38.21
N PRO A 964 -21.05 -41.17 -38.63
CA PRO A 964 -19.97 -41.34 -39.60
C PRO A 964 -18.87 -42.28 -39.11
N GLU A 965 -18.64 -42.38 -37.80
CA GLU A 965 -17.60 -43.25 -37.23
C GLU A 965 -17.95 -44.73 -37.36
N ILE A 966 -19.24 -45.08 -37.27
CA ILE A 966 -19.70 -46.45 -37.52
C ILE A 966 -19.42 -46.86 -38.97
N PHE A 967 -19.56 -45.94 -39.93
CA PHE A 967 -19.19 -46.19 -41.33
C PHE A 967 -17.67 -46.37 -41.50
N VAL A 968 -16.84 -45.61 -40.77
CA VAL A 968 -15.39 -45.83 -40.72
C VAL A 968 -15.05 -47.22 -40.15
N LEU A 969 -15.67 -47.62 -39.04
CA LEU A 969 -15.46 -48.93 -38.44
C LEU A 969 -15.93 -50.08 -39.34
N ARG A 970 -17.08 -49.91 -40.01
CA ARG A 970 -17.59 -50.85 -41.01
C ARG A 970 -16.64 -50.98 -42.19
N ALA A 971 -16.09 -49.86 -42.67
CA ALA A 971 -15.11 -49.87 -43.73
C ALA A 971 -13.84 -50.64 -43.34
N LEU A 972 -13.33 -50.43 -42.12
CA LEU A 972 -12.17 -51.16 -41.60
C LEU A 972 -12.44 -52.67 -41.50
N TYR A 973 -13.62 -53.07 -41.04
CA TYR A 973 -14.05 -54.48 -41.00
C TYR A 973 -14.15 -55.10 -42.41
N LEU A 974 -14.80 -54.40 -43.35
CA LEU A 974 -14.97 -54.87 -44.74
C LEU A 974 -13.62 -54.99 -45.46
N TYR A 975 -12.71 -54.05 -45.21
CA TYR A 975 -11.36 -54.10 -45.74
C TYR A 975 -10.59 -55.31 -45.19
N GLY A 976 -10.67 -55.56 -43.87
CA GLY A 976 -10.03 -56.70 -43.22
C GLY A 976 -10.58 -58.08 -43.63
N THR A 977 -11.84 -58.15 -44.06
CA THR A 977 -12.50 -59.37 -44.56
C THR A 977 -12.42 -59.54 -46.08
N GLY A 978 -11.65 -58.71 -46.78
CA GLY A 978 -11.39 -58.82 -48.22
C GLY A 978 -12.42 -58.15 -49.14
N LYS A 979 -13.45 -57.48 -48.60
CA LYS A 979 -14.51 -56.79 -49.35
C LYS A 979 -14.14 -55.32 -49.65
N GLN A 980 -13.07 -55.12 -50.40
CA GLN A 980 -12.47 -53.78 -50.60
C GLN A 980 -13.40 -52.77 -51.30
N GLY A 981 -14.22 -53.21 -52.26
CA GLY A 981 -15.18 -52.33 -52.95
C GLY A 981 -16.24 -51.73 -52.03
N GLU A 982 -16.82 -52.57 -51.15
CA GLU A 982 -17.80 -52.15 -50.15
C GLU A 982 -17.16 -51.29 -49.03
N ALA A 983 -15.88 -51.55 -48.72
CA ALA A 983 -15.12 -50.74 -47.77
C ALA A 983 -14.96 -49.29 -48.26
N ILE A 984 -14.60 -49.09 -49.53
CA ILE A 984 -14.46 -47.75 -50.13
C ILE A 984 -15.81 -47.00 -50.15
N GLN A 985 -16.91 -47.69 -50.48
CA GLN A 985 -18.25 -47.10 -50.41
C GLN A 985 -18.59 -46.63 -48.99
N SER A 986 -18.23 -47.43 -47.98
CA SER A 986 -18.46 -47.09 -46.58
C SER A 986 -17.62 -45.88 -46.13
N VAL A 987 -16.35 -45.78 -46.55
CA VAL A 987 -15.52 -44.58 -46.28
C VAL A 987 -16.08 -43.34 -46.97
N ASN A 988 -16.50 -43.44 -48.23
CA ASN A 988 -17.10 -42.31 -48.96
C ASN A 988 -18.38 -41.83 -48.28
N LYS A 989 -19.20 -42.76 -47.77
CA LYS A 989 -20.40 -42.41 -47.00
C LYS A 989 -20.04 -41.72 -45.68
N ALA A 990 -19.00 -42.18 -44.98
CA ALA A 990 -18.49 -41.50 -43.78
C ALA A 990 -18.04 -40.05 -44.10
N MET A 991 -17.32 -39.84 -45.22
CA MET A 991 -16.85 -38.52 -45.65
C MET A 991 -17.97 -37.61 -46.16
N GLN A 992 -19.04 -38.17 -46.74
CA GLN A 992 -20.25 -37.39 -47.09
C GLN A 992 -20.96 -36.88 -45.84
N MET A 993 -21.00 -37.68 -44.78
CA MET A 993 -21.64 -37.33 -43.52
C MET A 993 -20.78 -36.40 -42.66
N ASP A 994 -19.46 -36.60 -42.67
CA ASP A 994 -18.48 -35.76 -41.99
C ASP A 994 -17.26 -35.51 -42.90
N PRO A 995 -17.28 -34.42 -43.70
CA PRO A 995 -16.19 -34.06 -44.59
C PRO A 995 -14.86 -33.77 -43.87
N GLU A 996 -14.89 -33.46 -42.57
CA GLU A 996 -13.71 -33.16 -41.75
C GLU A 996 -13.13 -34.42 -41.06
N ASN A 997 -13.70 -35.60 -41.31
CA ASN A 997 -13.25 -36.84 -40.70
C ASN A 997 -11.85 -37.25 -41.20
N LEU A 998 -10.82 -36.92 -40.43
CA LEU A 998 -9.42 -37.17 -40.78
C LEU A 998 -9.11 -38.66 -40.98
N GLU A 999 -9.75 -39.54 -40.21
CA GLU A 999 -9.54 -40.98 -40.33
C GLU A 999 -10.13 -41.49 -41.64
N ALA A 1000 -11.36 -41.12 -41.98
CA ALA A 1000 -11.99 -41.48 -43.24
C ALA A 1000 -11.21 -40.92 -44.45
N ALA A 1001 -10.78 -39.65 -44.38
CA ALA A 1001 -9.97 -39.03 -45.43
C ALA A 1001 -8.61 -39.74 -45.63
N ALA A 1002 -7.95 -40.13 -44.53
CA ALA A 1002 -6.70 -40.87 -44.58
C ALA A 1002 -6.89 -42.28 -45.17
N LEU A 1003 -7.96 -42.99 -44.79
CA LEU A 1003 -8.30 -44.31 -45.33
C LEU A 1003 -8.64 -44.23 -46.82
N SER A 1004 -9.44 -43.25 -47.24
CA SER A 1004 -9.79 -43.04 -48.66
C SER A 1004 -8.53 -42.82 -49.51
N LYS A 1005 -7.67 -41.87 -49.09
CA LYS A 1005 -6.43 -41.57 -49.81
C LYS A 1005 -5.45 -42.75 -49.83
N GLY A 1006 -5.35 -43.47 -48.72
CA GLY A 1006 -4.46 -44.63 -48.58
C GLY A 1006 -4.89 -45.84 -49.41
N TRP A 1007 -6.19 -46.10 -49.49
CA TRP A 1007 -6.74 -47.25 -50.21
C TRP A 1007 -6.92 -46.99 -51.71
N GLN A 1008 -7.27 -45.76 -52.12
CA GLN A 1008 -7.28 -45.38 -53.54
C GLN A 1008 -5.90 -45.48 -54.18
N LYS A 1009 -4.84 -45.09 -53.44
CA LYS A 1009 -3.44 -45.23 -53.91
C LYS A 1009 -2.94 -46.68 -54.02
N ARG A 1010 -3.64 -47.64 -53.38
CA ARG A 1010 -3.32 -49.08 -53.47
C ARG A 1010 -4.17 -49.81 -54.51
N ALA A 1011 -5.27 -49.19 -54.96
CA ALA A 1011 -6.23 -49.76 -55.90
C ALA A 1011 -5.99 -49.32 -57.36
N GLY A 1012 -5.28 -48.19 -57.57
CA GLY A 1012 -4.68 -47.82 -58.85
C GLY A 1012 -3.19 -48.11 -58.83
#